data_AF-A0AA40HYW2-F1
#
_entry.id   AF-A0AA40HYW2-F1
#
_cell.length_a   1.000
_cell.length_b   1.000
_cell.length_c   1.000
_cell.angle_alpha   90.00
_cell.angle_beta   90.00
_cell.angle_gamma   90.00
#
_symmetry.space_group_name_H-M   'P 1'
#
loop_
_entity.id
_entity.type
_entity.pdbx_description
1 polymer ?
#
loop_
_entity_poly.entity_id
_entity_poly.type
_entity_poly.pdbx_seq_one_letter_code
_entity_poly.pdbx_strand_id
1 'polypeptide(L)'
;MADSDPRYPHSSIEDDLNYGSCVSSSSVHIRMGLVPPQLLFPAGLGSPQVPSSANLVTPNCPPLQAILWQPSCVHMGAAIFDNMGAAILCLGVMKLDWQGELALSQRAPLSLNPATASMAFFEYSHGFFLVIPRFRVEHPAGGYKKLYETVEELSSPVAAHVTGRIPFWLTGSLLRCGPGLFEVGSEPFYHLFDGQALLHKFDFKEGHVTYHRRFIRTDAYVRAMTEKRIVITEFGTCAFPDPCKNIFSRFFSYFRGVEITDNALVNIYPVGEDYYACTETNFITKINPETLETIKQVDLCNYVSVNGATAHPHIESDGTVYNIGNCFGKNFSIAYNIVKIPPLQADKEDPISKSEVVVQFPCSERFKPSYVHSFGLTPNYIVFVETPVKINLFKFLSSWSLWGANYMDCFESNETMGVWLHIADKKRRKYLNNKYRTSPFNLFHHINTYEDNEFLIVDLCCWKGFEFVYNYLYLANLRENWEEVKKNASKAPQPEVRRYADTGKNLVTLPNTTATAILCSDETIWLEPEVLFAGPRQAFEFPQINYQKYGGKPYTYTYGLGLNHFVPDRLCKLNVKTKETWVWQEPDSYPQNPSLFLTQMPWRKMMVMKALDVSEHSLLTGVHVVGVVLSVVVSPGTGQKPAYLLILNAKDLSEVARAEVEINIPVTFHGLFKKS
;
A
#
# COMPACT_ATOMS: atom_id res chain seq x y z
N MET A 1 50.37 2.98 -28.69
CA MET A 1 51.34 3.82 -27.95
C MET A 1 50.62 5.10 -27.59
N ALA A 2 50.78 5.57 -26.35
CA ALA A 2 49.97 6.64 -25.72
C ALA A 2 48.46 6.28 -25.61
N ASP A 3 47.72 6.72 -24.59
CA ASP A 3 48.14 7.42 -23.36
C ASP A 3 47.31 6.94 -22.14
N SER A 4 47.73 7.27 -20.91
CA SER A 4 47.17 6.70 -19.67
C SER A 4 46.56 7.73 -18.71
N ASP A 5 45.30 7.51 -18.31
CA ASP A 5 44.53 8.37 -17.39
C ASP A 5 44.87 8.10 -15.89
N PRO A 6 45.41 9.07 -15.13
CA PRO A 6 45.97 8.84 -13.80
C PRO A 6 44.93 8.92 -12.67
N ARG A 7 43.79 8.22 -12.79
CA ARG A 7 42.66 8.31 -11.84
C ARG A 7 42.35 7.07 -10.99
N TYR A 8 43.22 6.06 -11.03
CA TYR A 8 43.14 4.89 -10.14
C TYR A 8 44.48 4.61 -9.44
N PRO A 9 44.54 4.56 -8.10
CA PRO A 9 45.70 4.04 -7.40
C PRO A 9 45.74 2.51 -7.54
N HIS A 10 46.79 1.99 -8.19
CA HIS A 10 47.04 0.54 -8.21
C HIS A 10 47.57 0.07 -6.84
N SER A 11 46.85 -0.83 -6.19
CA SER A 11 47.39 -1.75 -5.18
C SER A 11 47.44 -3.17 -5.77
N SER A 12 48.50 -3.91 -5.48
CA SER A 12 48.84 -5.17 -6.15
C SER A 12 47.91 -6.33 -5.80
N ILE A 13 47.50 -7.08 -6.83
CA ILE A 13 47.06 -8.48 -6.69
C ILE A 13 48.29 -9.35 -6.95
N GLU A 14 48.90 -9.83 -5.88
CA GLU A 14 49.66 -11.08 -5.78
C GLU A 14 49.91 -11.34 -4.27
N ASP A 15 50.12 -12.60 -3.89
CA ASP A 15 50.34 -13.08 -2.51
C ASP A 15 49.27 -12.75 -1.45
N ASP A 16 48.13 -13.47 -1.50
CA ASP A 16 47.59 -14.12 -0.28
C ASP A 16 46.71 -15.37 -0.59
N LEU A 17 47.19 -16.23 -1.49
CA LEU A 17 46.52 -17.49 -1.87
C LEU A 17 46.86 -18.63 -0.89
N ASN A 18 46.36 -18.59 0.36
CA ASN A 18 46.17 -19.78 1.19
C ASN A 18 45.39 -19.53 2.50
N TYR A 19 44.08 -19.81 2.53
CA TYR A 19 43.45 -20.51 3.66
C TYR A 19 42.20 -21.28 3.17
N GLY A 20 42.10 -22.55 3.53
CA GLY A 20 41.19 -23.50 2.87
C GLY A 20 39.72 -23.39 3.30
N SER A 21 38.81 -23.41 2.31
CA SER A 21 37.37 -23.49 2.54
C SER A 21 36.91 -24.93 2.77
N CYS A 22 36.59 -25.27 4.02
CA CYS A 22 35.98 -26.57 4.38
C CYS A 22 34.50 -26.64 3.95
N VAL A 23 34.24 -26.74 2.64
CA VAL A 23 32.90 -26.97 2.09
C VAL A 23 32.48 -28.42 2.32
N SER A 24 31.71 -28.68 3.38
CA SER A 24 31.10 -29.99 3.63
C SER A 24 29.94 -30.24 2.66
N SER A 25 30.24 -30.84 1.50
CA SER A 25 29.24 -31.15 0.48
C SER A 25 28.33 -32.31 0.91
N SER A 26 27.21 -31.99 1.56
CA SER A 26 26.14 -32.95 1.92
C SER A 26 25.40 -33.45 0.68
N SER A 27 26.04 -34.34 -0.08
CA SER A 27 25.57 -34.83 -1.37
C SER A 27 24.42 -35.85 -1.25
N VAL A 28 23.17 -35.36 -1.26
CA VAL A 28 21.95 -36.20 -1.23
C VAL A 28 21.85 -37.05 -2.51
N HIS A 29 22.42 -38.24 -2.48
CA HIS A 29 22.31 -39.24 -3.54
C HIS A 29 20.93 -39.89 -3.53
N ILE A 30 20.01 -39.40 -4.37
CA ILE A 30 18.76 -40.10 -4.67
C ILE A 30 19.07 -41.30 -5.57
N ARG A 31 19.30 -42.47 -4.97
CA ARG A 31 19.33 -43.74 -5.70
C ARG A 31 17.90 -44.11 -6.13
N MET A 32 17.57 -43.88 -7.40
CA MET A 32 16.39 -44.50 -8.01
C MET A 32 16.61 -46.02 -8.12
N GLY A 33 15.87 -46.80 -7.34
CA GLY A 33 15.81 -48.25 -7.48
C GLY A 33 14.75 -48.65 -8.51
N LEU A 34 15.18 -49.14 -9.68
CA LEU A 34 14.29 -49.74 -10.67
C LEU A 34 13.83 -51.14 -10.19
N VAL A 35 12.52 -51.40 -10.25
CA VAL A 35 11.93 -52.73 -10.02
C VAL A 35 11.07 -53.09 -11.23
N PRO A 36 11.37 -54.19 -11.95
CA PRO A 36 10.62 -54.60 -13.14
C PRO A 36 9.35 -55.40 -12.77
N PRO A 37 8.34 -55.47 -13.66
CA PRO A 37 7.08 -56.17 -13.41
C PRO A 37 7.19 -57.68 -13.69
N GLN A 38 6.48 -58.49 -12.89
CA GLN A 38 6.13 -59.88 -13.25
C GLN A 38 4.68 -60.18 -12.88
N LEU A 39 3.96 -60.84 -13.78
CA LEU A 39 2.63 -61.41 -13.54
C LEU A 39 2.78 -62.80 -12.90
N LEU A 40 1.80 -63.24 -12.11
CA LEU A 40 1.40 -64.65 -12.01
C LEU A 40 0.01 -64.84 -11.38
N PHE A 41 -0.76 -65.75 -12.00
CA PHE A 41 -2.08 -66.33 -11.64
C PHE A 41 -2.13 -67.70 -12.40
N PRO A 42 -3.06 -68.66 -12.16
CA PRO A 42 -4.37 -68.55 -11.49
C PRO A 42 -4.74 -69.74 -10.55
N ALA A 43 -6.05 -69.90 -10.29
CA ALA A 43 -6.80 -71.05 -9.73
C ALA A 43 -6.89 -71.21 -8.19
N GLY A 44 -8.04 -71.58 -7.61
CA GLY A 44 -9.39 -71.67 -8.22
C GLY A 44 -10.49 -72.32 -7.35
N LEU A 45 -11.76 -72.15 -7.81
CA LEU A 45 -13.04 -72.79 -7.40
C LEU A 45 -13.81 -72.22 -6.19
N GLY A 46 -15.15 -72.08 -6.33
CA GLY A 46 -16.09 -71.77 -5.24
C GLY A 46 -17.34 -70.93 -5.58
N SER A 47 -18.32 -71.47 -6.32
CA SER A 47 -19.67 -70.90 -6.55
C SER A 47 -20.64 -72.02 -7.00
N PRO A 48 -21.98 -71.83 -7.19
CA PRO A 48 -22.81 -70.61 -7.13
C PRO A 48 -24.15 -70.77 -6.36
N GLN A 49 -25.04 -69.76 -6.39
CA GLN A 49 -26.41 -69.89 -6.94
C GLN A 49 -27.16 -68.54 -7.06
N VAL A 50 -28.17 -68.48 -7.95
CA VAL A 50 -29.00 -67.30 -8.31
C VAL A 50 -30.40 -67.75 -8.77
N PRO A 51 -31.48 -67.02 -8.41
CA PRO A 51 -32.60 -66.68 -9.33
C PRO A 51 -32.82 -65.13 -9.35
N SER A 52 -33.06 -64.41 -10.45
CA SER A 52 -34.18 -64.41 -11.44
C SER A 52 -35.58 -64.13 -10.83
N SER A 53 -36.46 -63.26 -11.35
CA SER A 53 -36.40 -62.32 -12.51
C SER A 53 -37.70 -61.48 -12.65
N ALA A 54 -37.61 -60.31 -13.31
CA ALA A 54 -38.65 -59.60 -14.09
C ALA A 54 -39.97 -59.08 -13.45
N ASN A 55 -40.30 -57.80 -13.71
CA ASN A 55 -41.43 -57.42 -14.61
C ASN A 55 -41.54 -55.88 -14.84
N LEU A 56 -42.26 -55.48 -15.90
CA LEU A 56 -42.59 -54.08 -16.25
C LEU A 56 -43.99 -53.68 -15.73
N VAL A 57 -44.29 -52.37 -15.70
CA VAL A 57 -45.43 -51.70 -16.41
C VAL A 57 -45.68 -50.28 -15.88
N THR A 58 -45.98 -49.32 -16.77
CA THR A 58 -46.59 -48.01 -16.49
C THR A 58 -47.99 -47.94 -17.13
N PRO A 59 -48.97 -47.18 -16.58
CA PRO A 59 -49.46 -46.02 -17.34
C PRO A 59 -50.13 -44.84 -16.57
N ASN A 60 -49.96 -43.63 -17.11
CA ASN A 60 -50.93 -42.54 -17.40
C ASN A 60 -51.99 -41.99 -16.40
N CYS A 61 -52.11 -40.64 -16.41
CA CYS A 61 -53.31 -39.83 -16.06
C CYS A 61 -54.49 -40.06 -17.05
N PRO A 62 -55.76 -39.57 -16.86
CA PRO A 62 -56.19 -38.16 -16.71
C PRO A 62 -57.49 -38.02 -15.83
N PRO A 63 -58.48 -37.07 -15.98
CA PRO A 63 -58.59 -35.79 -16.72
C PRO A 63 -59.16 -34.58 -15.91
N LEU A 64 -59.49 -33.47 -16.59
CA LEU A 64 -60.12 -32.24 -16.06
C LEU A 64 -61.65 -32.19 -16.23
N GLN A 65 -62.33 -31.35 -15.43
CA GLN A 65 -63.43 -30.41 -15.81
C GLN A 65 -63.87 -29.57 -14.59
N ALA A 66 -64.60 -28.43 -14.66
CA ALA A 66 -64.48 -27.17 -15.43
C ALA A 66 -65.65 -26.21 -15.02
N ILE A 67 -65.56 -24.88 -15.30
CA ILE A 67 -66.68 -23.88 -15.26
C ILE A 67 -67.11 -23.50 -13.79
N LEU A 68 -67.73 -22.38 -13.34
CA LEU A 68 -68.59 -21.29 -13.91
C LEU A 68 -68.43 -19.90 -13.17
N TRP A 69 -68.01 -18.84 -13.88
CA TRP A 69 -68.29 -17.37 -13.71
C TRP A 69 -67.80 -16.46 -12.54
N GLN A 70 -67.90 -15.15 -12.84
CA GLN A 70 -67.42 -13.89 -12.21
C GLN A 70 -68.63 -13.04 -11.69
N PRO A 71 -68.53 -11.73 -11.29
CA PRO A 71 -67.40 -10.79 -11.08
C PRO A 71 -67.36 -10.18 -9.65
N SER A 72 -66.37 -9.37 -9.19
CA SER A 72 -65.94 -8.08 -9.79
C SER A 72 -64.61 -7.54 -9.24
N CYS A 73 -63.89 -6.79 -10.09
CA CYS A 73 -63.09 -5.56 -9.88
C CYS A 73 -62.53 -5.23 -8.47
N VAL A 74 -61.29 -4.74 -8.28
CA VAL A 74 -60.15 -4.32 -9.15
C VAL A 74 -58.92 -4.14 -8.21
N HIS A 75 -57.62 -4.10 -8.59
CA HIS A 75 -56.94 -3.81 -9.85
C HIS A 75 -55.71 -4.73 -10.08
N MET A 76 -54.59 -4.18 -10.55
CA MET A 76 -53.24 -4.78 -10.75
C MET A 76 -52.20 -3.78 -10.18
N GLY A 77 -50.93 -4.09 -9.90
CA GLY A 77 -50.05 -5.15 -10.46
C GLY A 77 -49.19 -4.52 -11.58
N ALA A 78 -47.97 -4.03 -11.36
CA ALA A 78 -46.71 -4.74 -11.03
C ALA A 78 -46.00 -5.40 -12.24
N ALA A 79 -44.69 -5.09 -12.40
CA ALA A 79 -43.62 -5.99 -12.86
C ALA A 79 -43.64 -6.46 -14.35
N ILE A 80 -42.55 -6.86 -15.06
CA ILE A 80 -41.08 -6.82 -14.84
C ILE A 80 -40.34 -7.14 -16.19
N PHE A 81 -39.00 -7.03 -16.24
CA PHE A 81 -38.02 -7.59 -17.21
C PHE A 81 -37.72 -6.95 -18.60
N ASP A 82 -36.46 -6.53 -18.73
CA ASP A 82 -35.41 -6.88 -19.72
C ASP A 82 -35.39 -6.51 -21.23
N ASN A 83 -34.21 -5.96 -21.57
CA ASN A 83 -33.28 -6.30 -22.66
C ASN A 83 -33.09 -5.42 -23.92
N MET A 84 -31.80 -5.14 -24.16
CA MET A 84 -31.07 -4.78 -25.39
C MET A 84 -31.74 -3.98 -26.54
N GLY A 85 -31.15 -2.81 -26.84
CA GLY A 85 -31.26 -2.13 -28.12
C GLY A 85 -30.32 -0.93 -28.22
N ALA A 86 -29.52 -0.82 -29.28
CA ALA A 86 -28.54 0.26 -29.46
C ALA A 86 -28.85 1.12 -30.68
N ALA A 87 -28.62 2.44 -30.59
CA ALA A 87 -28.33 3.31 -31.74
C ALA A 87 -27.71 4.65 -31.30
N ILE A 88 -26.83 5.18 -32.15
CA ILE A 88 -26.33 6.57 -32.10
C ILE A 88 -27.23 7.43 -32.97
N LEU A 89 -27.53 8.68 -32.57
CA LEU A 89 -27.90 9.72 -33.53
C LEU A 89 -27.66 11.14 -32.99
N CYS A 90 -27.05 11.99 -33.81
CA CYS A 90 -26.74 13.37 -33.49
C CYS A 90 -27.89 14.32 -33.84
N LEU A 91 -28.28 15.17 -32.90
CA LEU A 91 -28.99 16.43 -33.12
C LEU A 91 -28.39 17.46 -32.13
N GLY A 92 -28.31 18.75 -32.43
CA GLY A 92 -28.67 19.45 -33.66
C GLY A 92 -28.69 20.95 -33.35
N VAL A 93 -27.97 21.77 -34.13
CA VAL A 93 -27.79 23.20 -33.79
C VAL A 93 -29.08 23.99 -34.02
N MET A 94 -29.48 24.81 -33.05
CA MET A 94 -30.30 25.99 -33.29
C MET A 94 -29.55 27.26 -32.88
N LYS A 95 -29.21 28.07 -33.88
CA LYS A 95 -28.93 29.50 -33.71
C LYS A 95 -30.25 30.23 -33.48
N LEU A 96 -30.18 31.36 -32.77
CA LEU A 96 -31.05 32.50 -33.01
C LEU A 96 -30.14 33.70 -33.27
N ASP A 97 -30.22 34.28 -34.45
CA ASP A 97 -29.46 35.48 -34.82
C ASP A 97 -30.20 36.75 -34.35
N TRP A 98 -29.45 37.80 -34.03
CA TRP A 98 -29.97 39.17 -34.03
C TRP A 98 -28.91 40.13 -34.57
N GLN A 99 -29.29 40.94 -35.56
CA GLN A 99 -28.45 41.97 -36.15
C GLN A 99 -29.00 43.36 -35.80
N GLY A 100 -28.11 44.29 -35.45
CA GLY A 100 -28.40 45.70 -35.23
C GLY A 100 -27.09 46.50 -35.34
N GLU A 101 -27.12 47.65 -36.02
CA GLU A 101 -25.90 48.28 -36.54
C GLU A 101 -25.32 49.41 -35.69
N LEU A 102 -23.98 49.50 -35.74
CA LEU A 102 -23.12 50.70 -35.75
C LEU A 102 -23.61 52.02 -35.10
N ALA A 103 -22.87 52.44 -34.07
CA ALA A 103 -22.45 53.85 -33.90
C ALA A 103 -21.11 53.94 -33.16
N LEU A 104 -20.23 54.87 -33.57
CA LEU A 104 -18.92 55.14 -32.96
C LEU A 104 -18.96 56.45 -32.15
N SER A 105 -18.45 56.44 -30.91
CA SER A 105 -17.78 57.63 -30.35
C SER A 105 -16.76 57.26 -29.26
N GLN A 106 -15.88 58.22 -28.94
CA GLN A 106 -14.62 58.01 -28.21
C GLN A 106 -14.79 58.05 -26.68
N ARG A 107 -14.09 57.18 -25.94
CA ARG A 107 -13.01 57.50 -24.95
C ARG A 107 -12.70 56.33 -24.01
N ALA A 108 -11.49 56.37 -23.45
CA ALA A 108 -10.99 55.54 -22.34
C ALA A 108 -10.24 56.49 -21.36
N PRO A 109 -9.75 56.07 -20.17
CA PRO A 109 -9.76 54.71 -19.59
C PRO A 109 -10.25 54.65 -18.10
N LEU A 110 -9.95 53.51 -17.44
CA LEU A 110 -9.76 53.28 -15.98
C LEU A 110 -10.82 52.45 -15.20
N SER A 111 -10.35 51.27 -14.77
CA SER A 111 -10.59 50.57 -13.50
C SER A 111 -12.01 50.46 -12.92
N LEU A 112 -12.63 49.27 -13.07
CA LEU A 112 -12.92 48.32 -11.97
C LEU A 112 -13.72 47.14 -12.56
N ASN A 113 -13.33 45.90 -12.26
CA ASN A 113 -14.04 44.70 -12.75
C ASN A 113 -14.55 43.86 -11.57
N PRO A 114 -15.86 43.86 -11.27
CA PRO A 114 -16.42 43.06 -10.18
C PRO A 114 -16.62 41.60 -10.61
N ALA A 115 -16.13 40.65 -9.80
CA ALA A 115 -16.40 39.23 -10.04
C ALA A 115 -17.87 38.90 -9.73
N THR A 116 -18.68 38.72 -10.77
CA THR A 116 -20.10 38.39 -10.66
C THR A 116 -20.32 36.91 -10.29
N ALA A 117 -20.43 36.65 -8.99
CA ALA A 117 -20.88 35.35 -8.48
C ALA A 117 -22.36 35.13 -8.84
N SER A 118 -22.64 34.22 -9.77
CA SER A 118 -24.01 33.83 -10.12
C SER A 118 -24.55 32.81 -9.11
N MET A 119 -25.34 33.29 -8.13
CA MET A 119 -26.05 32.45 -7.18
C MET A 119 -27.40 31.98 -7.76
N ALA A 120 -27.53 30.68 -8.03
CA ALA A 120 -28.82 30.06 -8.33
C ALA A 120 -29.51 29.64 -7.03
N PHE A 121 -30.50 30.42 -6.58
CA PHE A 121 -31.40 30.01 -5.50
C PHE A 121 -32.58 29.22 -6.08
N PHE A 122 -32.80 28.01 -5.57
CA PHE A 122 -34.05 27.28 -5.77
C PHE A 122 -34.81 27.20 -4.46
N GLU A 123 -36.05 27.68 -4.46
CA GLU A 123 -36.90 27.77 -3.28
C GLU A 123 -37.79 26.53 -3.17
N TYR A 124 -37.48 25.68 -2.19
CA TYR A 124 -38.39 24.65 -1.69
C TYR A 124 -38.37 24.69 -0.16
N SER A 125 -39.55 24.59 0.46
CA SER A 125 -39.71 24.73 1.90
C SER A 125 -39.22 23.49 2.66
N HIS A 126 -38.60 23.73 3.82
CA HIS A 126 -37.95 22.77 4.73
C HIS A 126 -36.49 22.40 4.38
N GLY A 127 -35.54 23.13 4.98
CA GLY A 127 -34.15 22.70 5.16
C GLY A 127 -33.12 23.36 4.24
N PHE A 128 -32.38 24.35 4.75
CA PHE A 128 -31.25 24.95 4.06
C PHE A 128 -30.03 24.01 4.04
N PHE A 129 -29.96 23.12 3.05
CA PHE A 129 -28.71 22.43 2.70
C PHE A 129 -27.83 23.36 1.85
N LEU A 130 -26.73 23.84 2.43
CA LEU A 130 -25.70 24.58 1.70
C LEU A 130 -24.91 23.64 0.79
N VAL A 131 -25.44 23.34 -0.38
CA VAL A 131 -24.73 22.58 -1.43
C VAL A 131 -23.66 23.47 -2.05
N ILE A 132 -22.52 23.59 -1.38
CA ILE A 132 -21.31 24.16 -1.98
C ILE A 132 -20.93 23.24 -3.15
N PRO A 133 -20.84 23.75 -4.40
CA PRO A 133 -20.33 22.96 -5.50
C PRO A 133 -18.86 22.63 -5.20
N ARG A 134 -18.58 21.37 -4.86
CA ARG A 134 -17.21 20.86 -4.74
C ARG A 134 -16.58 20.89 -6.14
N PHE A 135 -15.91 21.98 -6.47
CA PHE A 135 -14.99 22.04 -7.59
C PHE A 135 -14.03 20.85 -7.45
N ARG A 136 -14.08 19.94 -8.43
CA ARG A 136 -13.08 18.88 -8.54
C ARG A 136 -11.76 19.54 -8.94
N VAL A 137 -10.68 19.11 -8.32
CA VAL A 137 -9.36 19.53 -8.76
C VAL A 137 -8.98 18.69 -9.96
N GLU A 138 -8.66 19.37 -11.04
CA GLU A 138 -8.29 18.79 -12.32
C GLU A 138 -6.80 19.09 -12.55
N HIS A 139 -6.06 18.15 -13.17
CA HIS A 139 -4.61 18.27 -13.38
C HIS A 139 -4.21 18.31 -14.87
N PRO A 140 -4.79 19.22 -15.68
CA PRO A 140 -4.65 19.21 -17.14
C PRO A 140 -3.20 19.45 -17.62
N ALA A 141 -2.35 20.08 -16.81
CA ALA A 141 -0.93 20.27 -17.12
C ALA A 141 -0.12 18.96 -17.06
N GLY A 142 -0.64 17.90 -16.43
CA GLY A 142 0.02 16.59 -16.37
C GLY A 142 1.29 16.55 -15.52
N GLY A 143 1.50 17.50 -14.60
CA GLY A 143 2.74 17.63 -13.83
C GLY A 143 3.11 16.39 -13.01
N TYR A 144 2.11 15.62 -12.56
CA TYR A 144 2.29 14.35 -11.83
C TYR A 144 3.19 13.34 -12.54
N LYS A 145 3.38 13.44 -13.87
CA LYS A 145 4.31 12.59 -14.62
C LYS A 145 5.75 12.66 -14.09
N LYS A 146 6.16 13.78 -13.47
CA LYS A 146 7.47 13.95 -12.83
C LYS A 146 7.69 13.10 -11.58
N LEU A 147 6.62 12.56 -10.98
CA LEU A 147 6.71 11.52 -9.94
C LEU A 147 7.30 10.21 -10.48
N TYR A 148 7.22 9.98 -11.79
CA TYR A 148 7.53 8.73 -12.48
C TYR A 148 8.66 8.91 -13.51
N GLU A 149 9.61 9.80 -13.22
CA GLU A 149 10.74 10.14 -14.08
C GLU A 149 12.07 9.81 -13.37
N THR A 150 12.98 9.18 -14.11
CA THR A 150 14.30 8.77 -13.58
C THR A 150 15.13 9.96 -13.12
N VAL A 151 15.88 9.77 -12.03
CA VAL A 151 16.77 10.80 -11.48
C VAL A 151 18.15 10.25 -11.10
N GLU A 152 19.17 11.08 -11.24
CA GLU A 152 20.53 10.75 -10.79
C GLU A 152 20.68 10.88 -9.28
N GLU A 153 21.48 10.00 -8.67
CA GLU A 153 21.87 10.11 -7.25
C GLU A 153 22.84 11.27 -6.99
N LEU A 154 22.94 11.68 -5.73
CA LEU A 154 23.79 12.80 -5.32
C LEU A 154 25.11 12.30 -4.71
N SER A 155 26.22 12.91 -5.14
CA SER A 155 27.57 12.64 -4.60
C SER A 155 27.75 13.15 -3.16
N SER A 156 27.02 14.20 -2.78
CA SER A 156 27.01 14.79 -1.44
C SER A 156 25.66 15.49 -1.17
N PRO A 157 25.31 15.78 0.10
CA PRO A 157 24.11 16.54 0.43
C PRO A 157 24.13 17.96 -0.16
N VAL A 158 23.01 18.40 -0.71
CA VAL A 158 22.79 19.78 -1.18
C VAL A 158 22.04 20.59 -0.12
N ALA A 159 22.33 21.89 0.00
CA ALA A 159 21.53 22.78 0.84
C ALA A 159 20.17 23.07 0.18
N ALA A 160 19.10 23.03 0.97
CA ALA A 160 17.76 23.40 0.51
C ALA A 160 17.47 24.88 0.83
N HIS A 161 16.77 25.58 -0.06
CA HIS A 161 16.36 26.96 0.17
C HIS A 161 15.17 27.01 1.13
N VAL A 162 15.33 27.62 2.30
CA VAL A 162 14.29 27.67 3.32
C VAL A 162 13.39 28.88 3.15
N THR A 163 12.09 28.64 3.00
CA THR A 163 11.03 29.65 3.08
C THR A 163 10.17 29.41 4.32
N GLY A 164 9.60 30.46 4.91
CA GLY A 164 8.97 30.38 6.25
C GLY A 164 9.98 30.23 7.38
N ARG A 165 9.66 29.45 8.44
CA ARG A 165 10.56 29.24 9.59
C ARG A 165 10.55 27.81 10.10
N ILE A 166 11.60 27.04 9.78
CA ILE A 166 11.84 25.70 10.34
C ILE A 166 11.79 25.76 11.88
N PRO A 167 10.99 24.93 12.57
CA PRO A 167 10.94 24.95 14.03
C PRO A 167 12.28 24.52 14.64
N PHE A 168 12.84 25.32 15.56
CA PHE A 168 14.19 25.07 16.14
C PHE A 168 14.35 23.73 16.88
N TRP A 169 13.24 23.06 17.20
CA TRP A 169 13.17 21.77 17.88
C TRP A 169 12.99 20.58 16.93
N LEU A 170 12.87 20.85 15.62
CA LEU A 170 12.94 19.85 14.58
C LEU A 170 14.43 19.60 14.29
N THR A 171 14.95 18.51 14.84
CA THR A 171 16.34 18.09 14.70
C THR A 171 16.36 16.58 14.56
N GLY A 172 17.10 16.09 13.58
CA GLY A 172 16.98 14.72 13.07
C GLY A 172 16.82 14.68 11.55
N SER A 173 16.55 13.49 11.04
CA SER A 173 16.56 13.18 9.62
C SER A 173 15.25 12.51 9.19
N LEU A 174 14.61 13.03 8.16
CA LEU A 174 13.52 12.35 7.44
C LEU A 174 14.13 11.43 6.38
N LEU A 175 13.98 10.12 6.57
CA LEU A 175 14.42 9.08 5.64
C LEU A 175 13.23 8.48 4.90
N ARG A 176 13.28 8.37 3.56
CA ARG A 176 12.18 7.87 2.73
C ARG A 176 12.67 7.02 1.55
N CYS A 177 11.88 6.03 1.14
CA CYS A 177 12.18 5.12 0.02
C CYS A 177 11.18 5.28 -1.14
N GLY A 178 11.66 5.09 -2.37
CA GLY A 178 10.82 5.02 -3.58
C GLY A 178 11.62 4.57 -4.82
N PRO A 179 10.96 4.38 -5.97
CA PRO A 179 11.62 4.12 -7.25
C PRO A 179 12.34 5.38 -7.77
N GLY A 180 13.62 5.25 -8.11
CA GLY A 180 14.42 6.35 -8.68
C GLY A 180 14.86 6.17 -10.14
N LEU A 181 14.76 4.96 -10.66
CA LEU A 181 15.19 4.57 -12.00
C LEU A 181 14.11 3.67 -12.61
N PHE A 182 13.46 4.14 -13.68
CA PHE A 182 12.29 3.51 -14.29
C PHE A 182 12.57 2.79 -15.61
N GLU A 183 13.84 2.76 -16.04
CA GLU A 183 14.31 2.02 -17.21
C GLU A 183 15.81 1.68 -17.07
N VAL A 184 16.26 0.60 -17.69
CA VAL A 184 17.68 0.20 -17.75
C VAL A 184 18.12 0.18 -19.20
N GLY A 185 18.80 1.25 -19.63
CA GLY A 185 19.17 1.44 -21.04
C GLY A 185 17.93 1.66 -21.91
N SER A 186 17.51 0.63 -22.64
CA SER A 186 16.27 0.63 -23.46
C SER A 186 15.17 -0.27 -22.90
N GLU A 187 15.39 -0.96 -21.78
CA GLU A 187 14.42 -1.87 -21.17
C GLU A 187 13.62 -1.11 -20.08
N PRO A 188 12.31 -0.84 -20.28
CA PRO A 188 11.51 -0.11 -19.31
C PRO A 188 11.01 -1.01 -18.19
N PHE A 189 10.90 -0.47 -16.99
CA PHE A 189 10.04 -1.03 -15.96
C PHE A 189 8.57 -0.64 -16.23
N TYR A 190 7.64 -1.56 -15.97
CA TYR A 190 6.23 -1.42 -16.32
C TYR A 190 5.34 -0.96 -15.16
N HIS A 191 5.59 -1.41 -13.93
CA HIS A 191 4.74 -1.14 -12.77
C HIS A 191 5.33 -0.13 -11.79
N LEU A 192 4.48 0.57 -11.03
CA LEU A 192 4.88 1.55 -10.02
C LEU A 192 5.88 0.99 -8.98
N PHE A 193 5.85 -0.31 -8.74
CA PHE A 193 6.69 -1.00 -7.74
C PHE A 193 7.94 -1.67 -8.32
N ASP A 194 8.30 -1.39 -9.58
CA ASP A 194 9.43 -2.04 -10.27
C ASP A 194 10.71 -1.17 -10.34
N GLY A 195 10.56 0.16 -10.29
CA GLY A 195 11.69 1.08 -10.43
C GLY A 195 12.71 0.93 -9.28
N GLN A 196 13.99 1.05 -9.58
CA GLN A 196 15.04 0.65 -8.61
C GLN A 196 15.10 1.59 -7.40
N ALA A 197 15.28 0.98 -6.22
CA ALA A 197 15.19 1.63 -4.91
C ALA A 197 16.16 2.80 -4.73
N LEU A 198 15.57 3.96 -4.42
CA LEU A 198 16.24 5.21 -4.12
C LEU A 198 15.92 5.61 -2.67
N LEU A 199 16.98 5.79 -1.87
CA LEU A 199 16.88 6.26 -0.49
C LEU A 199 17.12 7.77 -0.45
N HIS A 200 16.21 8.49 0.20
CA HIS A 200 16.22 9.95 0.33
C HIS A 200 16.41 10.34 1.80
N LYS A 201 17.24 11.37 2.07
CA LYS A 201 17.35 12.05 3.36
C LYS A 201 17.07 13.53 3.22
N PHE A 202 16.19 14.06 4.07
CA PHE A 202 16.19 15.47 4.45
C PHE A 202 16.66 15.60 5.89
N ASP A 203 17.75 16.33 6.11
CA ASP A 203 18.42 16.47 7.40
C ASP A 203 18.18 17.85 8.00
N PHE A 204 17.78 17.91 9.27
CA PHE A 204 17.36 19.14 9.94
C PHE A 204 18.33 19.50 11.08
N LYS A 205 18.95 20.67 10.99
CA LYS A 205 19.84 21.18 12.05
C LYS A 205 19.76 22.69 12.16
N GLU A 206 19.49 23.20 13.36
CA GLU A 206 19.58 24.64 13.70
C GLU A 206 18.82 25.55 12.70
N GLY A 207 17.63 25.10 12.27
CA GLY A 207 16.78 25.82 11.32
C GLY A 207 17.19 25.72 9.84
N HIS A 208 18.29 25.03 9.53
CA HIS A 208 18.76 24.72 8.18
C HIS A 208 18.33 23.31 7.77
N VAL A 209 18.21 23.08 6.46
CA VAL A 209 17.85 21.78 5.87
C VAL A 209 18.81 21.43 4.74
N THR A 210 19.29 20.18 4.71
CA THR A 210 20.01 19.61 3.57
C THR A 210 19.25 18.42 2.99
N TYR A 211 19.37 18.19 1.69
CA TYR A 211 18.78 17.06 0.97
C TYR A 211 19.87 16.16 0.37
N HIS A 212 19.72 14.85 0.48
CA HIS A 212 20.63 13.86 -0.12
C HIS A 212 19.84 12.65 -0.63
N ARG A 213 20.37 11.95 -1.64
CA ARG A 213 19.81 10.69 -2.13
C ARG A 213 20.86 9.76 -2.74
N ARG A 214 20.70 8.46 -2.55
CA ARG A 214 21.57 7.38 -3.06
C ARG A 214 20.72 6.20 -3.50
N PHE A 215 21.08 5.56 -4.63
CA PHE A 215 20.46 4.28 -4.99
C PHE A 215 20.92 3.19 -4.01
N ILE A 216 19.99 2.38 -3.53
CA ILE A 216 20.32 1.24 -2.67
C ILE A 216 21.05 0.21 -3.55
N ARG A 217 22.23 -0.25 -3.10
CA ARG A 217 23.07 -1.20 -3.84
C ARG A 217 22.61 -2.65 -3.60
N THR A 218 21.37 -2.91 -4.01
CA THR A 218 20.72 -4.22 -4.05
C THR A 218 21.33 -5.08 -5.16
N ASP A 219 21.15 -6.40 -5.10
CA ASP A 219 21.56 -7.29 -6.19
C ASP A 219 20.83 -6.94 -7.48
N ALA A 220 19.54 -6.58 -7.41
CA ALA A 220 18.77 -6.06 -8.54
C ALA A 220 19.48 -4.86 -9.21
N TYR A 221 19.82 -3.82 -8.44
CA TYR A 221 20.44 -2.61 -8.97
C TYR A 221 21.88 -2.85 -9.44
N VAL A 222 22.70 -3.53 -8.64
CA VAL A 222 24.12 -3.78 -8.96
C VAL A 222 24.24 -4.63 -10.21
N ARG A 223 23.41 -5.67 -10.37
CA ARG A 223 23.42 -6.51 -11.57
C ARG A 223 22.83 -5.78 -12.78
N ALA A 224 21.78 -4.97 -12.60
CA ALA A 224 21.23 -4.15 -13.68
C ALA A 224 22.24 -3.12 -14.22
N MET A 225 23.00 -2.46 -13.35
CA MET A 225 24.07 -1.53 -13.75
C MET A 225 25.27 -2.25 -14.38
N THR A 226 25.57 -3.48 -13.96
CA THR A 226 26.69 -4.29 -14.48
C THR A 226 26.37 -4.90 -15.85
N GLU A 227 25.21 -5.53 -16.01
CA GLU A 227 24.77 -6.16 -17.27
C GLU A 227 24.05 -5.20 -18.23
N LYS A 228 23.75 -3.95 -17.80
CA LYS A 228 23.10 -2.87 -18.56
C LYS A 228 21.72 -3.24 -19.14
N ARG A 229 20.97 -4.04 -18.37
CA ARG A 229 19.66 -4.61 -18.70
C ARG A 229 18.91 -4.95 -17.41
N ILE A 230 17.63 -5.29 -17.47
CA ILE A 230 16.89 -5.82 -16.32
C ILE A 230 17.31 -7.28 -16.09
N VAL A 231 17.88 -7.57 -14.91
CA VAL A 231 18.47 -8.88 -14.59
C VAL A 231 17.61 -9.73 -13.66
N ILE A 232 16.95 -9.10 -12.67
CA ILE A 232 16.03 -9.74 -11.73
C ILE A 232 14.60 -9.33 -12.08
N THR A 233 13.65 -10.27 -11.99
CA THR A 233 12.23 -10.00 -12.19
C THR A 233 11.69 -9.18 -11.02
N GLU A 234 11.11 -8.03 -11.33
CA GLU A 234 10.42 -7.15 -10.40
C GLU A 234 8.91 -7.45 -10.38
N PHE A 235 8.15 -6.72 -9.55
CA PHE A 235 6.74 -7.01 -9.26
C PHE A 235 5.87 -7.18 -10.53
N GLY A 236 5.93 -6.25 -11.48
CA GLY A 236 5.20 -6.25 -12.74
C GLY A 236 6.08 -6.30 -14.00
N THR A 237 7.39 -6.54 -13.86
CA THR A 237 8.35 -6.60 -14.97
C THR A 237 9.19 -7.88 -14.91
N CYS A 238 8.96 -8.80 -15.85
CA CYS A 238 9.78 -10.00 -15.98
C CYS A 238 11.16 -9.66 -16.58
N ALA A 239 12.23 -10.09 -15.91
CA ALA A 239 13.55 -10.13 -16.51
C ALA A 239 13.63 -11.31 -17.49
N PHE A 240 14.32 -11.13 -18.62
CA PHE A 240 14.55 -12.20 -19.58
C PHE A 240 16.01 -12.68 -19.54
N PRO A 241 16.29 -13.96 -19.86
CA PRO A 241 17.65 -14.44 -20.04
C PRO A 241 18.33 -13.71 -21.21
N ASP A 242 19.50 -13.14 -20.94
CA ASP A 242 20.36 -12.42 -21.88
C ASP A 242 20.38 -13.08 -23.29
N PRO A 243 19.96 -12.36 -24.35
CA PRO A 243 19.82 -12.91 -25.70
C PRO A 243 21.17 -13.25 -26.35
N CYS A 244 22.28 -12.71 -25.86
CA CYS A 244 23.64 -13.01 -26.33
C CYS A 244 24.21 -14.30 -25.71
N LYS A 245 23.56 -14.88 -24.70
CA LYS A 245 23.96 -16.18 -24.13
C LYS A 245 23.52 -17.32 -25.06
N ASN A 246 24.48 -18.17 -25.43
CA ASN A 246 24.25 -19.39 -26.21
C ASN A 246 23.11 -20.24 -25.61
N ILE A 247 22.41 -21.02 -26.45
CA ILE A 247 21.27 -21.87 -26.07
C ILE A 247 21.60 -22.76 -24.85
N PHE A 248 22.82 -23.32 -24.78
CA PHE A 248 23.27 -24.13 -23.65
C PHE A 248 23.37 -23.34 -22.34
N SER A 249 23.91 -22.11 -22.37
CA SER A 249 23.96 -21.23 -21.19
C SER A 249 22.58 -20.70 -20.79
N ARG A 250 21.68 -20.44 -21.77
CA ARG A 250 20.26 -20.10 -21.49
C ARG A 250 19.53 -21.25 -20.80
N PHE A 251 19.80 -22.50 -21.21
CA PHE A 251 19.28 -23.68 -20.53
C PHE A 251 19.81 -23.75 -19.08
N PHE A 252 21.12 -23.62 -18.86
CA PHE A 252 21.70 -23.63 -17.50
C PHE A 252 21.20 -22.50 -16.58
N SER A 253 20.82 -21.32 -17.10
CA SER A 253 20.20 -20.28 -16.28
C SER A 253 18.82 -20.67 -15.72
N TYR A 254 18.05 -21.54 -16.39
CA TYR A 254 16.80 -22.09 -15.85
C TYR A 254 17.00 -23.11 -14.70
N PHE A 255 18.23 -23.61 -14.49
CA PHE A 255 18.56 -24.53 -13.40
C PHE A 255 19.23 -23.85 -12.19
N ARG A 256 19.45 -22.53 -12.24
CA ARG A 256 19.63 -21.73 -11.03
C ARG A 256 18.25 -21.46 -10.43
N GLY A 257 18.16 -21.43 -9.10
CA GLY A 257 16.90 -21.23 -8.40
C GLY A 257 16.26 -19.87 -8.71
N VAL A 258 14.95 -19.75 -8.43
CA VAL A 258 14.18 -18.51 -8.59
C VAL A 258 14.88 -17.35 -7.87
N GLU A 259 15.39 -16.39 -8.64
CA GLU A 259 16.02 -15.18 -8.12
C GLU A 259 14.91 -14.19 -7.71
N ILE A 260 14.58 -14.18 -6.41
CA ILE A 260 13.60 -13.28 -5.79
C ILE A 260 14.20 -11.86 -5.69
N THR A 261 13.40 -10.82 -5.88
CA THR A 261 13.88 -9.43 -5.84
C THR A 261 14.23 -8.95 -4.42
N ASP A 262 15.34 -8.24 -4.31
CA ASP A 262 15.78 -7.50 -3.11
C ASP A 262 15.67 -5.96 -3.30
N ASN A 263 14.96 -5.51 -4.34
CA ASN A 263 14.70 -4.10 -4.65
C ASN A 263 13.92 -3.41 -3.53
N ALA A 264 14.64 -2.87 -2.54
CA ALA A 264 14.12 -2.40 -1.25
C ALA A 264 13.45 -1.01 -1.31
N LEU A 265 12.54 -0.80 -2.26
CA LEU A 265 11.98 0.51 -2.60
C LEU A 265 10.81 0.99 -1.73
N VAL A 266 10.21 0.15 -0.88
CA VAL A 266 8.90 0.44 -0.26
C VAL A 266 9.04 1.28 1.01
N ASN A 267 9.82 0.81 1.98
CA ASN A 267 9.92 1.45 3.30
C ASN A 267 11.34 1.33 3.89
N ILE A 268 11.56 2.00 5.02
CA ILE A 268 12.73 1.88 5.88
C ILE A 268 12.28 1.85 7.36
N TYR A 269 12.85 0.94 8.14
CA TYR A 269 12.52 0.78 9.57
C TYR A 269 13.76 0.40 10.42
N PRO A 270 13.78 0.75 11.73
CA PRO A 270 14.87 0.39 12.63
C PRO A 270 14.70 -1.02 13.22
N VAL A 271 15.82 -1.68 13.51
CA VAL A 271 15.91 -2.92 14.30
C VAL A 271 17.11 -2.78 15.24
N GLY A 272 16.88 -2.64 16.54
CA GLY A 272 17.96 -2.31 17.49
C GLY A 272 18.58 -0.93 17.22
N GLU A 273 19.89 -0.87 17.01
CA GLU A 273 20.64 0.33 16.60
C GLU A 273 20.69 0.51 15.06
N ASP A 274 20.26 -0.51 14.29
CA ASP A 274 20.40 -0.58 12.84
C ASP A 274 19.14 -0.16 12.06
N TYR A 275 19.30 0.14 10.77
CA TYR A 275 18.22 0.54 9.86
C TYR A 275 18.18 -0.34 8.60
N TYR A 276 16.99 -0.78 8.22
CA TYR A 276 16.75 -1.67 7.09
C TYR A 276 15.73 -1.06 6.15
N ALA A 277 16.11 -0.91 4.87
CA ALA A 277 15.17 -0.70 3.78
C ALA A 277 14.54 -2.03 3.37
N CYS A 278 13.30 -2.02 2.88
CA CYS A 278 12.58 -3.24 2.52
C CYS A 278 11.64 -3.10 1.31
N THR A 279 11.33 -4.26 0.75
CA THR A 279 10.13 -4.53 -0.06
C THR A 279 9.31 -5.60 0.68
N GLU A 280 8.53 -6.42 -0.02
CA GLU A 280 7.63 -7.43 0.58
C GLU A 280 8.12 -8.89 0.43
N THR A 281 9.40 -9.06 0.06
CA THR A 281 10.04 -10.37 -0.10
C THR A 281 10.71 -10.83 1.20
N ASN A 282 11.51 -11.89 1.13
CA ASN A 282 12.38 -12.36 2.22
C ASN A 282 13.63 -11.49 2.42
N PHE A 283 13.99 -10.64 1.45
CA PHE A 283 15.20 -9.83 1.50
C PHE A 283 14.93 -8.42 2.06
N ILE A 284 15.72 -8.03 3.07
CA ILE A 284 15.78 -6.67 3.60
C ILE A 284 17.23 -6.17 3.57
N THR A 285 17.42 -4.87 3.34
CA THR A 285 18.74 -4.30 3.03
C THR A 285 19.14 -3.29 4.09
N LYS A 286 20.16 -3.65 4.89
CA LYS A 286 20.73 -2.79 5.93
C LYS A 286 21.43 -1.59 5.29
N ILE A 287 21.10 -0.38 5.75
CA ILE A 287 21.67 0.88 5.25
C ILE A 287 22.27 1.73 6.38
N ASN A 288 23.19 2.62 6.03
CA ASN A 288 23.70 3.65 6.94
C ASN A 288 22.75 4.87 6.89
N PRO A 289 22.04 5.22 7.99
CA PRO A 289 21.08 6.33 8.00
C PRO A 289 21.74 7.70 7.81
N GLU A 290 23.06 7.83 7.99
CA GLU A 290 23.77 9.10 7.89
C GLU A 290 24.34 9.37 6.49
N THR A 291 24.94 8.35 5.86
CA THR A 291 25.59 8.46 4.54
C THR A 291 24.74 7.93 3.39
N LEU A 292 23.65 7.22 3.70
CA LEU A 292 22.77 6.50 2.76
C LEU A 292 23.48 5.37 1.99
N GLU A 293 24.62 4.90 2.51
CA GLU A 293 25.35 3.75 1.97
C GLU A 293 24.64 2.44 2.30
N THR A 294 24.74 1.46 1.39
CA THR A 294 24.23 0.10 1.59
C THR A 294 25.28 -0.73 2.31
N ILE A 295 24.90 -1.40 3.40
CA ILE A 295 25.81 -2.14 4.27
C ILE A 295 25.76 -3.65 3.98
N LYS A 296 24.55 -4.24 3.95
CA LYS A 296 24.37 -5.70 3.85
C LYS A 296 22.94 -6.08 3.45
N GLN A 297 22.78 -7.01 2.52
CA GLN A 297 21.51 -7.73 2.28
C GLN A 297 21.31 -8.80 3.37
N VAL A 298 20.09 -8.94 3.89
CA VAL A 298 19.71 -9.93 4.89
C VAL A 298 18.48 -10.69 4.40
N ASP A 299 18.63 -12.01 4.25
CA ASP A 299 17.55 -12.93 3.97
C ASP A 299 16.93 -13.46 5.27
N LEU A 300 15.65 -13.14 5.47
CA LEU A 300 14.84 -13.53 6.63
C LEU A 300 14.63 -15.06 6.72
N CYS A 301 14.68 -15.80 5.60
CA CYS A 301 14.52 -17.26 5.58
C CYS A 301 15.57 -18.00 6.41
N ASN A 302 16.76 -17.40 6.62
CA ASN A 302 17.83 -17.97 7.43
C ASN A 302 17.54 -17.94 8.94
N TYR A 303 16.53 -17.18 9.38
CA TYR A 303 16.21 -16.98 10.79
C TYR A 303 14.79 -17.44 11.15
N VAL A 304 13.82 -17.25 10.26
CA VAL A 304 12.40 -17.53 10.51
C VAL A 304 11.70 -18.14 9.29
N SER A 305 10.75 -19.04 9.55
CA SER A 305 9.96 -19.71 8.51
C SER A 305 8.86 -18.80 7.97
N VAL A 306 9.22 -17.91 7.05
CA VAL A 306 8.34 -17.12 6.19
C VAL A 306 8.92 -17.08 4.77
N ASN A 307 8.09 -16.96 3.73
CA ASN A 307 8.58 -16.81 2.36
C ASN A 307 8.80 -15.32 1.98
N GLY A 308 8.30 -14.41 2.82
CA GLY A 308 8.46 -12.95 2.73
C GLY A 308 7.72 -12.28 3.90
N ALA A 309 7.99 -11.00 4.15
CA ALA A 309 7.36 -10.23 5.22
C ALA A 309 7.01 -8.82 4.73
N THR A 310 5.98 -8.18 5.28
CA THR A 310 5.48 -6.92 4.72
C THR A 310 6.41 -5.74 4.98
N ALA A 311 6.27 -4.68 4.18
CA ALA A 311 6.97 -3.41 4.39
C ALA A 311 6.46 -2.59 5.59
N HIS A 312 5.47 -3.10 6.35
CA HIS A 312 4.80 -2.43 7.47
C HIS A 312 4.92 -3.18 8.80
N PRO A 313 6.15 -3.39 9.33
CA PRO A 313 6.32 -3.91 10.67
C PRO A 313 5.81 -2.93 11.73
N HIS A 314 5.11 -3.45 12.73
CA HIS A 314 4.76 -2.69 13.93
C HIS A 314 5.93 -2.70 14.93
N ILE A 315 6.28 -1.54 15.47
CA ILE A 315 7.40 -1.38 16.41
C ILE A 315 6.86 -0.91 17.75
N GLU A 316 7.13 -1.64 18.83
CA GLU A 316 6.75 -1.25 20.18
C GLU A 316 7.74 -0.24 20.77
N SER A 317 7.35 0.45 21.86
CA SER A 317 8.13 1.57 22.42
C SER A 317 9.47 1.19 23.06
N ASP A 318 9.75 -0.11 23.20
CA ASP A 318 11.03 -0.68 23.66
C ASP A 318 11.98 -1.04 22.50
N GLY A 319 11.50 -1.01 21.25
CA GLY A 319 12.22 -1.46 20.07
C GLY A 319 11.91 -2.91 19.64
N THR A 320 10.96 -3.61 20.28
CA THR A 320 10.44 -4.89 19.78
C THR A 320 9.77 -4.67 18.42
N VAL A 321 10.14 -5.45 17.41
CA VAL A 321 9.55 -5.37 16.06
C VAL A 321 8.68 -6.58 15.81
N TYR A 322 7.44 -6.37 15.37
CA TYR A 322 6.50 -7.40 14.94
C TYR A 322 6.23 -7.25 13.44
N ASN A 323 6.21 -8.35 12.69
CA ASN A 323 5.82 -8.36 11.28
C ASN A 323 4.98 -9.60 10.95
N ILE A 324 4.25 -9.59 9.82
CA ILE A 324 3.51 -10.74 9.30
C ILE A 324 4.13 -11.21 7.98
N GLY A 325 4.17 -12.51 7.78
CA GLY A 325 4.66 -13.14 6.55
C GLY A 325 3.87 -14.40 6.20
N ASN A 326 3.75 -14.70 4.90
CA ASN A 326 3.19 -15.98 4.47
C ASN A 326 4.19 -17.12 4.72
N CYS A 327 3.69 -18.34 4.91
CA CYS A 327 4.53 -19.50 5.23
C CYS A 327 3.88 -20.83 4.81
N PHE A 328 4.69 -21.88 4.68
CA PHE A 328 4.20 -23.25 4.61
C PHE A 328 3.76 -23.72 6.02
N GLY A 329 2.46 -23.87 6.20
CA GLY A 329 1.84 -24.42 7.40
C GLY A 329 1.91 -25.94 7.48
N LYS A 330 1.42 -26.49 8.59
CA LYS A 330 1.37 -27.96 8.81
C LYS A 330 0.42 -28.64 7.82
N ASN A 331 0.63 -29.94 7.57
CA ASN A 331 -0.22 -30.78 6.72
C ASN A 331 -0.37 -30.31 5.26
N PHE A 332 0.68 -29.69 4.69
CA PHE A 332 0.67 -29.13 3.33
C PHE A 332 -0.48 -28.12 3.13
N SER A 333 -0.51 -27.08 3.95
CA SER A 333 -1.33 -25.87 3.72
C SER A 333 -0.44 -24.63 3.74
N ILE A 334 -0.97 -23.52 3.26
CA ILE A 334 -0.41 -22.19 3.52
C ILE A 334 -1.01 -21.62 4.81
N ALA A 335 -0.26 -20.76 5.48
CA ALA A 335 -0.63 -20.04 6.69
C ALA A 335 0.14 -18.71 6.75
N TYR A 336 -0.12 -17.87 7.76
CA TYR A 336 0.63 -16.63 7.99
C TYR A 336 1.28 -16.66 9.36
N ASN A 337 2.59 -16.47 9.43
CA ASN A 337 3.34 -16.40 10.68
C ASN A 337 3.52 -14.94 11.10
N ILE A 338 3.27 -14.66 12.38
CA ILE A 338 3.73 -13.43 13.02
C ILE A 338 5.17 -13.65 13.49
N VAL A 339 6.09 -12.93 12.86
CA VAL A 339 7.50 -12.82 13.26
C VAL A 339 7.60 -11.74 14.32
N LYS A 340 8.44 -11.97 15.33
CA LYS A 340 8.89 -10.97 16.29
C LYS A 340 10.41 -10.97 16.36
N ILE A 341 10.98 -9.78 16.29
CA ILE A 341 12.40 -9.49 16.53
C ILE A 341 12.48 -8.76 17.88
N PRO A 342 13.28 -9.21 18.85
CA PRO A 342 13.44 -8.51 20.13
C PRO A 342 14.19 -7.17 19.95
N PRO A 343 14.15 -6.27 20.94
CA PRO A 343 15.04 -5.11 20.95
C PRO A 343 16.50 -5.55 21.23
N LEU A 344 17.46 -4.66 20.96
CA LEU A 344 18.88 -4.93 21.23
C LEU A 344 19.11 -5.23 22.72
N GLN A 345 19.82 -6.33 23.00
CA GLN A 345 20.11 -6.79 24.35
C GLN A 345 21.52 -6.37 24.80
N ALA A 346 21.82 -6.55 26.09
CA ALA A 346 23.12 -6.17 26.67
C ALA A 346 24.32 -6.94 26.08
N ASP A 347 24.07 -8.09 25.45
CA ASP A 347 25.05 -8.87 24.68
C ASP A 347 25.50 -8.21 23.36
N LYS A 348 24.74 -7.23 22.86
CA LYS A 348 24.95 -6.53 21.57
C LYS A 348 24.97 -7.43 20.32
N GLU A 349 24.41 -8.63 20.38
CA GLU A 349 24.26 -9.49 19.20
C GLU A 349 23.14 -8.96 18.29
N ASP A 350 23.24 -9.22 16.98
CA ASP A 350 22.24 -8.84 15.96
C ASP A 350 20.84 -9.33 16.37
N PRO A 351 19.86 -8.45 16.62
CA PRO A 351 18.53 -8.87 17.08
C PRO A 351 17.81 -9.78 16.08
N ILE A 352 18.12 -9.72 14.78
CA ILE A 352 17.54 -10.58 13.75
C ILE A 352 17.91 -12.05 14.01
N SER A 353 19.10 -12.33 14.57
CA SER A 353 19.50 -13.69 14.99
C SER A 353 18.60 -14.29 16.09
N LYS A 354 17.83 -13.45 16.80
CA LYS A 354 16.94 -13.81 17.89
C LYS A 354 15.45 -13.71 17.50
N SER A 355 15.17 -13.70 16.19
CA SER A 355 13.80 -13.67 15.65
C SER A 355 13.01 -14.93 16.01
N GLU A 356 11.76 -14.77 16.44
CA GLU A 356 10.87 -15.88 16.80
C GLU A 356 9.52 -15.81 16.07
N VAL A 357 8.91 -16.95 15.77
CA VAL A 357 7.50 -17.01 15.34
C VAL A 357 6.62 -17.02 16.60
N VAL A 358 5.76 -16.01 16.74
CA VAL A 358 4.92 -15.80 17.93
C VAL A 358 3.59 -16.56 17.81
N VAL A 359 2.92 -16.46 16.67
CA VAL A 359 1.62 -17.10 16.42
C VAL A 359 1.41 -17.31 14.92
N GLN A 360 0.65 -18.33 14.55
CA GLN A 360 0.28 -18.64 13.17
C GLN A 360 -1.23 -18.43 12.96
N PHE A 361 -1.59 -17.66 11.94
CA PHE A 361 -2.95 -17.51 11.45
C PHE A 361 -3.26 -18.54 10.34
N PRO A 362 -4.48 -19.10 10.29
CA PRO A 362 -4.92 -19.94 9.18
C PRO A 362 -5.09 -19.11 7.89
N CYS A 363 -5.23 -19.81 6.76
CA CYS A 363 -5.53 -19.24 5.45
C CYS A 363 -6.86 -19.81 4.92
N SER A 364 -7.69 -18.99 4.27
CA SER A 364 -8.99 -19.40 3.74
C SER A 364 -8.90 -20.43 2.61
N GLU A 365 -7.82 -20.39 1.82
CA GLU A 365 -7.55 -21.32 0.72
C GLU A 365 -6.23 -22.07 0.93
N ARG A 366 -6.27 -23.40 0.94
CA ARG A 366 -5.14 -24.28 1.30
C ARG A 366 -3.83 -23.99 0.57
N PHE A 367 -3.90 -23.55 -0.70
CA PHE A 367 -2.75 -23.32 -1.57
C PHE A 367 -2.68 -21.89 -2.14
N LYS A 368 -3.48 -20.96 -1.61
CA LYS A 368 -3.50 -19.56 -2.05
C LYS A 368 -3.55 -18.60 -0.85
N PRO A 369 -2.40 -18.07 -0.38
CA PRO A 369 -2.43 -16.97 0.56
C PRO A 369 -3.08 -15.76 -0.10
N SER A 370 -3.80 -14.98 0.70
CA SER A 370 -4.14 -13.61 0.32
C SER A 370 -2.91 -12.73 0.34
N TYR A 371 -2.98 -11.66 -0.45
CA TYR A 371 -2.07 -10.53 -0.31
C TYR A 371 -2.22 -9.88 1.08
N VAL A 372 -1.10 -9.53 1.69
CA VAL A 372 -1.04 -8.85 2.99
C VAL A 372 0.04 -7.77 2.96
N HIS A 373 -0.37 -6.51 3.09
CA HIS A 373 0.50 -5.33 3.03
C HIS A 373 0.78 -4.76 4.43
N SER A 374 -0.21 -4.80 5.32
CA SER A 374 -0.08 -4.46 6.73
C SER A 374 -1.03 -5.28 7.60
N PHE A 375 -0.93 -5.10 8.92
CA PHE A 375 -1.76 -5.74 9.93
C PHE A 375 -2.00 -4.75 11.08
N GLY A 376 -2.73 -5.15 12.13
CA GLY A 376 -2.97 -4.34 13.33
C GLY A 376 -2.34 -4.94 14.59
N LEU A 377 -1.79 -4.09 15.47
CA LEU A 377 -1.21 -4.49 16.75
C LEU A 377 -1.72 -3.62 17.91
N THR A 378 -2.05 -4.25 19.04
CA THR A 378 -2.43 -3.58 20.30
C THR A 378 -1.56 -4.11 21.47
N PRO A 379 -1.71 -3.57 22.70
CA PRO A 379 -1.04 -4.11 23.89
C PRO A 379 -1.31 -5.60 24.16
N ASN A 380 -2.51 -6.10 23.85
CA ASN A 380 -2.89 -7.50 24.12
C ASN A 380 -3.14 -8.35 22.85
N TYR A 381 -3.42 -7.75 21.69
CA TYR A 381 -3.89 -8.47 20.49
C TYR A 381 -3.10 -8.15 19.22
N ILE A 382 -3.20 -9.06 18.26
CA ILE A 382 -2.76 -8.92 16.87
C ILE A 382 -4.00 -9.14 15.99
N VAL A 383 -4.24 -8.26 15.02
CA VAL A 383 -5.36 -8.34 14.07
C VAL A 383 -4.81 -8.51 12.66
N PHE A 384 -5.26 -9.54 11.96
CA PHE A 384 -4.95 -9.81 10.56
C PHE A 384 -6.25 -9.80 9.73
N VAL A 385 -6.19 -9.23 8.52
CA VAL A 385 -7.33 -9.10 7.60
C VAL A 385 -7.01 -9.84 6.31
N GLU A 386 -7.65 -10.99 6.10
CA GLU A 386 -7.47 -11.82 4.91
C GLU A 386 -8.41 -11.33 3.79
N THR A 387 -7.83 -10.69 2.79
CA THR A 387 -8.52 -10.05 1.65
C THR A 387 -8.89 -11.06 0.55
N PRO A 388 -9.81 -10.73 -0.39
CA PRO A 388 -10.13 -11.60 -1.53
C PRO A 388 -9.04 -11.62 -2.62
N VAL A 389 -8.00 -10.80 -2.53
CA VAL A 389 -6.86 -10.80 -3.48
C VAL A 389 -5.93 -11.94 -3.09
N LYS A 390 -5.85 -12.97 -3.94
CA LYS A 390 -5.12 -14.24 -3.73
C LYS A 390 -3.88 -14.34 -4.59
N ILE A 391 -2.82 -14.95 -4.06
CA ILE A 391 -1.61 -15.35 -4.78
C ILE A 391 -1.76 -16.83 -5.18
N ASN A 392 -1.78 -17.11 -6.47
CA ASN A 392 -1.84 -18.46 -7.01
C ASN A 392 -0.44 -19.07 -7.10
N LEU A 393 -0.06 -19.83 -6.07
CA LEU A 393 1.26 -20.45 -5.97
C LEU A 393 1.54 -21.46 -7.10
N PHE A 394 0.52 -22.02 -7.76
CA PHE A 394 0.73 -22.88 -8.93
C PHE A 394 1.18 -22.08 -10.16
N LYS A 395 0.64 -20.87 -10.38
CA LYS A 395 1.15 -19.94 -11.41
C LYS A 395 2.58 -19.51 -11.09
N PHE A 396 2.84 -19.12 -9.82
CA PHE A 396 4.15 -18.66 -9.38
C PHE A 396 5.27 -19.68 -9.63
N LEU A 397 5.02 -20.95 -9.30
CA LEU A 397 6.00 -22.02 -9.51
C LEU A 397 6.08 -22.50 -10.96
N SER A 398 4.96 -22.56 -11.70
CA SER A 398 4.96 -23.10 -13.07
C SER A 398 5.39 -22.06 -14.11
N SER A 399 4.79 -20.87 -14.13
CA SER A 399 4.99 -19.88 -15.19
C SER A 399 6.39 -19.28 -15.23
N TRP A 400 7.02 -19.10 -14.06
CA TRP A 400 8.42 -18.66 -13.96
C TRP A 400 9.39 -19.61 -14.67
N SER A 401 9.14 -20.92 -14.57
CA SER A 401 10.00 -21.97 -15.16
C SER A 401 9.80 -22.23 -16.66
N LEU A 402 8.68 -21.76 -17.24
CA LEU A 402 8.25 -22.15 -18.60
C LEU A 402 8.01 -20.98 -19.57
N TRP A 403 7.51 -19.84 -19.09
CA TRP A 403 6.96 -18.79 -19.96
C TRP A 403 7.55 -17.39 -19.71
N GLY A 404 8.16 -17.17 -18.54
CA GLY A 404 8.61 -15.84 -18.10
C GLY A 404 7.45 -15.02 -17.56
N ALA A 405 7.26 -15.08 -16.24
CA ALA A 405 6.17 -14.41 -15.53
C ALA A 405 6.70 -13.53 -14.41
N ASN A 406 5.93 -12.50 -14.07
CA ASN A 406 6.17 -11.58 -12.96
C ASN A 406 5.25 -11.93 -11.76
N TYR A 407 5.30 -11.12 -10.69
CA TYR A 407 4.49 -11.35 -9.49
C TYR A 407 3.02 -10.98 -9.72
N MET A 408 2.72 -9.91 -10.47
CA MET A 408 1.35 -9.51 -10.85
C MET A 408 0.58 -10.66 -11.52
N ASP A 409 1.21 -11.37 -12.47
CA ASP A 409 0.61 -12.51 -13.21
C ASP A 409 0.09 -13.63 -12.26
N CYS A 410 0.65 -13.69 -11.06
CA CYS A 410 0.33 -14.70 -10.06
C CYS A 410 -0.88 -14.35 -9.19
N PHE A 411 -1.37 -13.10 -9.22
CA PHE A 411 -2.56 -12.71 -8.46
C PHE A 411 -3.87 -13.12 -9.16
N GLU A 412 -4.92 -13.29 -8.37
CA GLU A 412 -6.30 -13.50 -8.79
C GLU A 412 -7.27 -13.11 -7.67
N SER A 413 -8.52 -12.80 -8.00
CA SER A 413 -9.54 -12.39 -7.02
C SER A 413 -10.51 -13.53 -6.72
N ASN A 414 -10.72 -13.86 -5.45
CA ASN A 414 -11.80 -14.74 -5.01
C ASN A 414 -13.08 -13.93 -4.82
N GLU A 415 -13.99 -14.03 -5.78
CA GLU A 415 -15.24 -13.24 -5.83
C GLU A 415 -16.22 -13.54 -4.68
N THR A 416 -16.09 -14.69 -4.01
CA THR A 416 -17.11 -15.24 -3.09
C THR A 416 -16.74 -15.18 -1.61
N MET A 417 -15.45 -15.11 -1.25
CA MET A 417 -15.04 -15.24 0.15
C MET A 417 -15.31 -13.99 1.02
N GLY A 418 -15.57 -12.83 0.41
CA GLY A 418 -15.65 -11.54 1.12
C GLY A 418 -14.29 -11.13 1.68
N VAL A 419 -14.27 -10.60 2.90
CA VAL A 419 -13.05 -10.38 3.70
C VAL A 419 -13.21 -11.13 5.02
N TRP A 420 -12.15 -11.80 5.46
CA TRP A 420 -12.11 -12.53 6.74
C TRP A 420 -11.20 -11.78 7.72
N LEU A 421 -11.66 -11.53 8.95
CA LEU A 421 -10.84 -10.90 9.99
C LEU A 421 -10.45 -11.94 11.03
N HIS A 422 -9.21 -11.85 11.51
CA HIS A 422 -8.59 -12.82 12.40
C HIS A 422 -7.93 -12.09 13.57
N ILE A 423 -8.10 -12.63 14.79
CA ILE A 423 -7.50 -12.07 16.01
C ILE A 423 -6.60 -13.14 16.65
N ALA A 424 -5.45 -12.73 17.18
CA ALA A 424 -4.63 -13.54 18.07
C ALA A 424 -4.31 -12.76 19.36
N ASP A 425 -4.27 -13.47 20.48
CA ASP A 425 -3.74 -12.96 21.74
C ASP A 425 -2.21 -12.90 21.65
N LYS A 426 -1.66 -11.69 21.70
CA LYS A 426 -0.21 -11.41 21.59
C LYS A 426 0.58 -11.97 22.76
N LYS A 427 0.01 -11.96 23.97
CA LYS A 427 0.68 -12.34 25.22
C LYS A 427 0.61 -13.85 25.47
N ARG A 428 -0.56 -14.46 25.22
CA ARG A 428 -0.78 -15.90 25.30
C ARG A 428 -0.38 -16.66 24.03
N ARG A 429 0.12 -15.94 23.01
CA ARG A 429 0.63 -16.48 21.73
C ARG A 429 -0.36 -17.40 21.01
N LYS A 430 -1.65 -17.02 21.01
CA LYS A 430 -2.76 -17.92 20.65
C LYS A 430 -3.74 -17.28 19.68
N TYR A 431 -3.97 -17.93 18.53
CA TYR A 431 -5.06 -17.60 17.60
C TYR A 431 -6.43 -17.78 18.27
N LEU A 432 -7.32 -16.81 18.08
CA LEU A 432 -8.70 -16.82 18.58
C LEU A 432 -9.62 -17.20 17.41
N ASN A 433 -10.31 -18.34 17.52
CA ASN A 433 -11.06 -18.96 16.42
C ASN A 433 -12.45 -18.32 16.19
N ASN A 434 -12.51 -16.99 16.23
CA ASN A 434 -13.72 -16.21 15.96
C ASN A 434 -13.82 -15.95 14.45
N LYS A 435 -14.95 -16.31 13.85
CA LYS A 435 -15.15 -16.32 12.39
C LYS A 435 -15.70 -14.97 11.88
N TYR A 436 -14.94 -13.88 12.00
CA TYR A 436 -15.39 -12.56 11.53
C TYR A 436 -15.40 -12.47 10.00
N ARG A 437 -16.48 -11.92 9.42
CA ARG A 437 -16.71 -11.85 7.96
C ARG A 437 -17.31 -10.50 7.58
N THR A 438 -17.03 -10.00 6.37
CA THR A 438 -17.66 -8.80 5.82
C THR A 438 -17.55 -8.75 4.29
N SER A 439 -18.15 -7.72 3.68
CA SER A 439 -18.14 -7.43 2.24
C SER A 439 -16.71 -7.31 1.64
N PRO A 440 -16.51 -7.66 0.36
CA PRO A 440 -15.18 -7.66 -0.25
C PRO A 440 -14.58 -6.26 -0.42
N PHE A 441 -13.35 -6.08 0.05
CA PHE A 441 -12.50 -4.92 -0.20
C PHE A 441 -11.03 -5.33 -0.31
N ASN A 442 -10.22 -4.56 -1.06
CA ASN A 442 -8.77 -4.58 -0.92
C ASN A 442 -8.38 -3.77 0.32
N LEU A 443 -7.30 -4.16 0.98
CA LEU A 443 -6.69 -3.43 2.08
C LEU A 443 -5.18 -3.33 1.86
N PHE A 444 -4.68 -2.10 1.91
CA PHE A 444 -3.24 -1.84 1.97
C PHE A 444 -2.88 -1.45 3.41
N HIS A 445 -3.43 -0.35 3.90
CA HIS A 445 -3.02 0.23 5.18
C HIS A 445 -4.07 0.12 6.29
N HIS A 446 -3.69 -0.52 7.39
CA HIS A 446 -4.26 -0.22 8.71
C HIS A 446 -3.90 1.22 9.11
N ILE A 447 -4.86 1.96 9.68
CA ILE A 447 -4.63 3.32 10.21
C ILE A 447 -4.17 3.24 11.67
N ASN A 448 -4.94 2.51 12.48
CA ASN A 448 -4.62 2.14 13.86
C ASN A 448 -5.49 0.96 14.27
N THR A 449 -5.18 0.35 15.39
CA THR A 449 -6.03 -0.66 16.03
C THR A 449 -5.93 -0.47 17.54
N TYR A 450 -7.03 -0.57 18.28
CA TYR A 450 -7.00 -0.39 19.74
C TYR A 450 -8.11 -1.14 20.47
N GLU A 451 -7.90 -1.33 21.77
CA GLU A 451 -8.85 -1.96 22.69
C GLU A 451 -9.74 -0.88 23.33
N ASP A 452 -11.06 -1.08 23.30
CA ASP A 452 -12.06 -0.25 23.99
C ASP A 452 -13.05 -1.18 24.71
N ASN A 453 -12.95 -1.25 26.04
CA ASN A 453 -13.64 -2.24 26.87
C ASN A 453 -13.35 -3.69 26.39
N GLU A 454 -14.35 -4.44 25.92
CA GLU A 454 -14.19 -5.81 25.39
C GLU A 454 -14.05 -5.86 23.85
N PHE A 455 -13.99 -4.70 23.18
CA PHE A 455 -14.01 -4.56 21.72
C PHE A 455 -12.62 -4.21 21.16
N LEU A 456 -12.30 -4.73 19.96
CA LEU A 456 -11.24 -4.18 19.13
C LEU A 456 -11.80 -3.21 18.09
N ILE A 457 -11.30 -1.98 18.14
CA ILE A 457 -11.57 -0.95 17.14
C ILE A 457 -10.48 -1.00 16.07
N VAL A 458 -10.88 -1.28 14.82
CA VAL A 458 -9.97 -1.47 13.68
C VAL A 458 -10.29 -0.42 12.61
N ASP A 459 -9.42 0.59 12.47
CA ASP A 459 -9.58 1.67 11.49
C ASP A 459 -8.69 1.40 10.25
N LEU A 460 -9.28 1.39 9.05
CA LEU A 460 -8.68 0.87 7.82
C LEU A 460 -8.85 1.81 6.61
N CYS A 461 -7.86 1.85 5.72
CA CYS A 461 -7.96 2.38 4.36
C CYS A 461 -8.41 1.26 3.39
N CYS A 462 -9.71 1.18 3.11
CA CYS A 462 -10.29 0.12 2.28
C CYS A 462 -10.58 0.58 0.85
N TRP A 463 -10.49 -0.32 -0.12
CA TRP A 463 -10.95 -0.10 -1.50
C TRP A 463 -12.03 -1.12 -1.86
N LYS A 464 -13.25 -0.64 -2.12
CA LYS A 464 -14.48 -1.44 -2.25
C LYS A 464 -14.48 -2.27 -3.53
N GLY A 465 -14.58 -3.60 -3.39
CA GLY A 465 -14.48 -4.56 -4.49
C GLY A 465 -13.33 -5.56 -4.31
N PHE A 466 -13.38 -6.65 -5.05
CA PHE A 466 -12.38 -7.72 -5.03
C PHE A 466 -11.30 -7.60 -6.12
N GLU A 467 -11.51 -6.80 -7.16
CA GLU A 467 -10.50 -6.53 -8.19
C GLU A 467 -9.24 -5.92 -7.56
N PHE A 468 -8.05 -6.40 -7.94
CA PHE A 468 -6.80 -5.92 -7.34
C PHE A 468 -6.48 -4.49 -7.78
N VAL A 469 -6.39 -3.55 -6.84
CA VAL A 469 -6.17 -2.12 -7.14
C VAL A 469 -4.85 -1.87 -7.87
N TYR A 470 -3.83 -2.72 -7.67
CA TYR A 470 -2.53 -2.57 -8.35
C TYR A 470 -2.64 -2.72 -9.88
N ASN A 471 -3.69 -3.35 -10.43
CA ASN A 471 -3.98 -3.36 -11.86
C ASN A 471 -4.01 -1.94 -12.49
N TYR A 472 -4.33 -0.92 -11.70
CA TYR A 472 -4.42 0.47 -12.13
C TYR A 472 -3.10 1.24 -11.98
N LEU A 473 -2.05 0.65 -11.41
CA LEU A 473 -0.78 1.31 -11.04
C LEU A 473 0.38 0.99 -11.99
N TYR A 474 0.10 0.54 -13.22
CA TYR A 474 1.10 0.50 -14.29
C TYR A 474 1.56 1.90 -14.68
N LEU A 475 2.87 2.08 -14.85
CA LEU A 475 3.50 3.37 -15.16
C LEU A 475 3.00 3.98 -16.48
N ALA A 476 2.60 3.15 -17.45
CA ALA A 476 1.93 3.62 -18.66
C ALA A 476 0.67 4.43 -18.31
N ASN A 477 -0.24 3.84 -17.54
CA ASN A 477 -1.51 4.44 -17.11
C ASN A 477 -1.28 5.70 -16.26
N LEU A 478 -0.30 5.65 -15.34
CA LEU A 478 0.03 6.76 -14.43
C LEU A 478 0.77 7.92 -15.13
N ARG A 479 1.35 7.69 -16.31
CA ARG A 479 2.01 8.70 -17.17
C ARG A 479 1.08 9.24 -18.28
N GLU A 480 -0.17 8.78 -18.39
CA GLU A 480 -1.15 9.30 -19.36
C GLU A 480 -1.54 10.77 -19.09
N ASN A 481 -2.38 11.35 -19.95
CA ASN A 481 -2.96 12.67 -19.72
C ASN A 481 -4.18 12.58 -18.77
N TRP A 482 -4.63 13.72 -18.26
CA TRP A 482 -5.53 13.74 -17.09
C TRP A 482 -6.95 13.21 -17.36
N GLU A 483 -7.49 13.38 -18.57
CA GLU A 483 -8.79 12.80 -18.93
C GLU A 483 -8.72 11.28 -19.01
N GLU A 484 -7.62 10.76 -19.56
CA GLU A 484 -7.32 9.34 -19.66
C GLU A 484 -7.09 8.71 -18.29
N VAL A 485 -6.34 9.35 -17.39
CA VAL A 485 -6.18 8.92 -15.98
C VAL A 485 -7.54 8.80 -15.28
N LYS A 486 -8.41 9.82 -15.38
CA LYS A 486 -9.79 9.77 -14.82
C LYS A 486 -10.62 8.65 -15.44
N LYS A 487 -10.51 8.45 -16.77
CA LYS A 487 -11.22 7.42 -17.53
C LYS A 487 -10.75 6.01 -17.17
N ASN A 488 -9.45 5.78 -16.97
CA ASN A 488 -8.90 4.50 -16.55
C ASN A 488 -9.36 4.16 -15.13
N ALA A 489 -9.26 5.13 -14.21
CA ALA A 489 -9.79 5.02 -12.85
C ALA A 489 -11.34 4.97 -12.78
N SER A 490 -12.08 5.03 -13.91
CA SER A 490 -13.55 5.07 -13.90
C SER A 490 -14.20 3.78 -13.37
N LYS A 491 -13.56 2.62 -13.58
CA LYS A 491 -14.02 1.30 -13.12
C LYS A 491 -13.41 0.86 -11.79
N ALA A 492 -12.27 1.42 -11.42
CA ALA A 492 -11.50 1.01 -10.24
C ALA A 492 -12.31 0.92 -8.94
N PRO A 493 -11.95 0.03 -8.00
CA PRO A 493 -12.45 0.03 -6.63
C PRO A 493 -12.58 1.44 -6.03
N GLN A 494 -13.63 1.69 -5.25
CA GLN A 494 -13.85 3.01 -4.63
C GLN A 494 -13.19 3.06 -3.25
N PRO A 495 -12.33 4.05 -2.95
CA PRO A 495 -11.68 4.17 -1.65
C PRO A 495 -12.65 4.67 -0.58
N GLU A 496 -12.56 4.10 0.63
CA GLU A 496 -13.43 4.39 1.76
C GLU A 496 -12.70 4.07 3.07
N VAL A 497 -12.61 5.03 3.99
CA VAL A 497 -12.04 4.81 5.32
C VAL A 497 -13.11 4.22 6.22
N ARG A 498 -12.82 3.06 6.79
CA ARG A 498 -13.78 2.24 7.55
C ARG A 498 -13.27 1.97 8.97
N ARG A 499 -14.16 2.10 9.94
CA ARG A 499 -14.00 1.53 11.28
C ARG A 499 -14.82 0.25 11.39
N TYR A 500 -14.18 -0.83 11.82
CA TYR A 500 -14.84 -2.03 12.28
C TYR A 500 -14.72 -2.14 13.82
N ALA A 501 -15.72 -2.74 14.45
CA ALA A 501 -15.78 -3.07 15.87
C ALA A 501 -16.49 -4.42 16.03
N ASP A 502 -16.13 -5.23 17.03
CA ASP A 502 -16.45 -6.67 16.99
C ASP A 502 -17.27 -7.20 18.18
N THR A 503 -18.40 -7.86 17.89
CA THR A 503 -19.02 -9.05 18.55
C THR A 503 -20.56 -9.09 18.43
N GLY A 504 -21.12 -10.31 18.40
CA GLY A 504 -22.51 -10.67 18.80
C GLY A 504 -23.71 -10.03 18.07
N LYS A 505 -24.94 -10.14 18.63
CA LYS A 505 -26.25 -9.76 18.03
C LYS A 505 -26.49 -8.23 17.90
N ASN A 506 -25.67 -7.52 17.12
CA ASN A 506 -25.29 -6.14 17.43
C ASN A 506 -24.94 -5.98 18.91
N LEU A 507 -23.98 -6.79 19.33
CA LEU A 507 -23.41 -6.76 20.67
C LEU A 507 -22.25 -5.74 20.75
N VAL A 508 -22.00 -4.98 19.68
CA VAL A 508 -21.32 -3.69 19.73
C VAL A 508 -22.17 -2.71 20.53
N THR A 509 -22.01 -2.76 21.87
CA THR A 509 -22.75 -1.93 22.82
C THR A 509 -22.08 -0.57 23.08
N LEU A 510 -21.05 -0.22 22.32
CA LEU A 510 -20.33 1.05 22.44
C LEU A 510 -21.21 2.21 21.95
N PRO A 511 -21.45 3.27 22.77
CA PRO A 511 -22.39 4.35 22.45
C PRO A 511 -21.87 5.35 21.41
N ASN A 512 -20.66 5.15 20.88
CA ASN A 512 -19.87 6.13 20.13
C ASN A 512 -19.39 5.63 18.75
N THR A 513 -20.06 4.62 18.19
CA THR A 513 -19.81 4.09 16.84
C THR A 513 -21.14 3.69 16.19
N THR A 514 -21.17 3.64 14.86
CA THR A 514 -22.26 3.03 14.08
C THR A 514 -21.85 1.71 13.41
N ALA A 515 -20.65 1.21 13.72
CA ALA A 515 -20.21 -0.11 13.27
C ALA A 515 -21.06 -1.18 13.96
N THR A 516 -21.40 -2.24 13.24
CA THR A 516 -22.16 -3.36 13.80
C THR A 516 -21.42 -4.67 13.57
N ALA A 517 -21.70 -5.61 14.48
CA ALA A 517 -21.39 -7.01 14.30
C ALA A 517 -22.68 -7.81 14.48
N ILE A 518 -22.82 -8.97 13.83
CA ILE A 518 -24.00 -9.82 13.90
C ILE A 518 -23.54 -11.29 13.98
N LEU A 519 -23.84 -11.97 15.08
CA LEU A 519 -23.60 -13.41 15.22
C LEU A 519 -24.66 -14.21 14.45
N CYS A 520 -24.20 -14.94 13.44
CA CYS A 520 -24.98 -15.83 12.58
C CYS A 520 -25.13 -17.23 13.19
N SER A 521 -26.02 -18.05 12.60
CA SER A 521 -26.29 -19.43 13.02
C SER A 521 -25.18 -20.45 12.70
N ASP A 522 -24.21 -20.09 11.85
CA ASP A 522 -23.03 -20.87 11.48
C ASP A 522 -21.76 -20.50 12.30
N GLU A 523 -21.97 -19.76 13.39
CA GLU A 523 -20.97 -19.14 14.25
C GLU A 523 -20.13 -18.04 13.57
N THR A 524 -20.47 -17.59 12.35
CA THR A 524 -19.84 -16.40 11.75
C THR A 524 -20.30 -15.12 12.44
N ILE A 525 -19.43 -14.12 12.43
CA ILE A 525 -19.73 -12.78 12.95
C ILE A 525 -19.64 -11.82 11.77
N TRP A 526 -20.77 -11.49 11.17
CA TRP A 526 -20.84 -10.53 10.06
C TRP A 526 -20.62 -9.12 10.58
N LEU A 527 -19.74 -8.34 9.94
CA LEU A 527 -19.40 -6.97 10.34
C LEU A 527 -19.84 -5.95 9.28
N GLU A 528 -20.47 -4.86 9.70
CA GLU A 528 -20.68 -3.66 8.88
C GLU A 528 -19.93 -2.44 9.47
N PRO A 529 -19.25 -1.63 8.65
CA PRO A 529 -18.37 -0.57 9.13
C PRO A 529 -19.11 0.72 9.48
N GLU A 530 -18.57 1.45 10.46
CA GLU A 530 -18.73 2.91 10.50
C GLU A 530 -17.82 3.53 9.42
N VAL A 531 -18.40 4.23 8.44
CA VAL A 531 -17.61 4.97 7.45
C VAL A 531 -17.12 6.28 8.06
N LEU A 532 -15.80 6.47 8.11
CA LEU A 532 -15.15 7.67 8.66
C LEU A 532 -14.89 8.74 7.59
N PHE A 533 -14.59 8.32 6.36
CA PHE A 533 -14.37 9.20 5.21
C PHE A 533 -14.69 8.47 3.91
N ALA A 534 -15.38 9.14 2.99
CA ALA A 534 -15.65 8.65 1.64
C ALA A 534 -15.64 9.82 0.64
N GLY A 535 -15.02 9.62 -0.52
CA GLY A 535 -14.97 10.60 -1.60
C GLY A 535 -14.90 9.93 -2.97
N PRO A 536 -15.73 10.29 -3.96
CA PRO A 536 -15.76 9.62 -5.27
C PRO A 536 -14.38 9.69 -5.97
N ARG A 537 -13.67 8.54 -6.01
CA ARG A 537 -12.27 8.42 -6.45
C ARG A 537 -11.31 9.42 -5.78
N GLN A 538 -11.61 9.83 -4.56
CA GLN A 538 -10.72 10.60 -3.68
C GLN A 538 -10.35 9.71 -2.49
N ALA A 539 -9.19 9.06 -2.53
CA ALA A 539 -8.74 8.23 -1.42
C ALA A 539 -8.21 9.10 -0.27
N PHE A 540 -8.44 8.65 0.96
CA PHE A 540 -7.54 8.96 2.08
C PHE A 540 -6.67 7.73 2.25
N GLU A 541 -5.39 7.85 1.90
CA GLU A 541 -4.44 6.74 1.83
C GLU A 541 -3.11 7.11 2.47
N PHE A 542 -2.18 6.17 2.55
CA PHE A 542 -0.88 6.35 3.21
C PHE A 542 -1.05 6.94 4.64
N PRO A 543 -1.84 6.30 5.51
CA PRO A 543 -2.20 6.85 6.81
C PRO A 543 -0.99 6.95 7.75
N GLN A 544 -0.99 7.98 8.58
CA GLN A 544 -0.06 8.19 9.68
C GLN A 544 -0.78 8.73 10.92
N ILE A 545 -0.35 8.29 12.09
CA ILE A 545 -0.85 8.72 13.39
C ILE A 545 0.32 9.15 14.28
N ASN A 546 0.03 9.66 15.48
CA ASN A 546 1.03 9.83 16.54
C ASN A 546 1.46 8.45 17.09
N TYR A 547 2.16 7.67 16.27
CA TYR A 547 2.37 6.24 16.49
C TYR A 547 3.12 5.96 17.80
N GLN A 548 4.19 6.72 18.09
CA GLN A 548 4.98 6.58 19.33
C GLN A 548 4.15 6.72 20.62
N LYS A 549 3.02 7.44 20.61
CA LYS A 549 2.17 7.63 21.79
C LYS A 549 0.83 6.87 21.73
N TYR A 550 0.23 6.77 20.54
CA TYR A 550 -1.14 6.29 20.31
C TYR A 550 -1.27 5.08 19.38
N GLY A 551 -0.17 4.54 18.83
CA GLY A 551 -0.19 3.23 18.18
C GLY A 551 -0.67 2.16 19.16
N GLY A 552 -1.62 1.33 18.74
CA GLY A 552 -2.23 0.30 19.58
C GLY A 552 -3.26 0.82 20.60
N LYS A 553 -3.59 2.12 20.61
CA LYS A 553 -4.31 2.78 21.72
C LYS A 553 -5.41 3.73 21.23
N PRO A 554 -6.43 4.03 22.07
CA PRO A 554 -7.49 4.99 21.74
C PRO A 554 -6.93 6.35 21.30
N TYR A 555 -7.33 6.82 20.12
CA TYR A 555 -6.78 8.01 19.47
C TYR A 555 -7.91 8.91 18.92
N THR A 556 -7.56 9.95 18.16
CA THR A 556 -8.53 10.92 17.61
C THR A 556 -8.15 11.47 16.23
N TYR A 557 -6.85 11.59 15.89
CA TYR A 557 -6.42 12.16 14.61
C TYR A 557 -5.55 11.19 13.80
N THR A 558 -5.84 11.10 12.51
CA THR A 558 -4.98 10.51 11.48
C THR A 558 -4.69 11.54 10.39
N TYR A 559 -3.55 11.37 9.73
CA TYR A 559 -3.03 12.18 8.63
C TYR A 559 -2.81 11.26 7.44
N GLY A 560 -2.96 11.73 6.21
CA GLY A 560 -2.85 10.87 5.03
C GLY A 560 -2.69 11.66 3.74
N LEU A 561 -2.28 10.95 2.71
CA LEU A 561 -2.18 11.44 1.34
C LEU A 561 -3.55 11.32 0.66
N GLY A 562 -4.00 12.39 0.01
CA GLY A 562 -5.20 12.36 -0.80
C GLY A 562 -4.89 11.96 -2.24
N LEU A 563 -5.47 10.84 -2.70
CA LEU A 563 -5.29 10.35 -4.06
C LEU A 563 -6.54 10.65 -4.90
N ASN A 564 -6.41 11.55 -5.86
CA ASN A 564 -7.44 11.95 -6.82
C ASN A 564 -7.26 11.13 -8.10
N HIS A 565 -8.08 10.08 -8.30
CA HIS A 565 -7.91 9.11 -9.39
C HIS A 565 -6.48 8.53 -9.45
N PHE A 566 -5.97 8.10 -8.29
CA PHE A 566 -4.58 7.65 -8.03
C PHE A 566 -3.48 8.72 -8.06
N VAL A 567 -3.69 9.90 -8.66
CA VAL A 567 -2.73 11.00 -8.59
C VAL A 567 -2.72 11.61 -7.19
N PRO A 568 -1.58 11.68 -6.48
CA PRO A 568 -1.51 12.29 -5.16
C PRO A 568 -1.52 13.81 -5.27
N ASP A 569 -2.58 14.47 -4.77
CA ASP A 569 -2.81 15.89 -5.05
C ASP A 569 -3.08 16.79 -3.83
N ARG A 570 -3.16 16.21 -2.63
CA ARG A 570 -3.46 16.95 -1.38
C ARG A 570 -2.97 16.20 -0.15
N LEU A 571 -2.79 16.92 0.96
CA LEU A 571 -2.57 16.33 2.28
C LEU A 571 -3.82 16.49 3.14
N CYS A 572 -4.23 15.40 3.78
CA CYS A 572 -5.46 15.31 4.55
C CYS A 572 -5.18 15.06 6.04
N LYS A 573 -6.01 15.62 6.90
CA LYS A 573 -6.14 15.26 8.32
C LYS A 573 -7.60 14.90 8.60
N LEU A 574 -7.84 13.82 9.31
CA LEU A 574 -9.17 13.32 9.69
C LEU A 574 -9.27 13.18 11.21
N ASN A 575 -10.34 13.73 11.78
CA ASN A 575 -10.77 13.46 13.14
C ASN A 575 -11.66 12.20 13.15
N VAL A 576 -11.12 11.07 13.62
CA VAL A 576 -11.79 9.76 13.55
C VAL A 576 -12.95 9.59 14.56
N LYS A 577 -13.35 10.67 15.25
CA LYS A 577 -14.52 10.73 16.13
C LYS A 577 -15.61 11.64 15.56
N THR A 578 -15.26 12.85 15.10
CA THR A 578 -16.24 13.80 14.52
C THR A 578 -16.43 13.66 13.00
N LYS A 579 -15.56 12.91 12.32
CA LYS A 579 -15.46 12.81 10.84
C LYS A 579 -15.10 14.14 10.15
N GLU A 580 -14.69 15.14 10.93
CA GLU A 580 -14.17 16.43 10.48
C GLU A 580 -12.82 16.26 9.79
N THR A 581 -12.59 17.02 8.72
CA THR A 581 -11.36 16.96 7.92
C THR A 581 -10.75 18.33 7.64
N TRP A 582 -9.42 18.38 7.62
CA TRP A 582 -8.63 19.51 7.12
C TRP A 582 -7.85 19.05 5.89
N VAL A 583 -7.62 19.95 4.94
CA VAL A 583 -6.91 19.68 3.69
C VAL A 583 -5.91 20.81 3.43
N TRP A 584 -4.66 20.46 3.13
CA TRP A 584 -3.71 21.34 2.45
C TRP A 584 -3.59 20.89 0.99
N GLN A 585 -3.60 21.85 0.06
CA GLN A 585 -3.50 21.60 -1.38
C GLN A 585 -3.08 22.88 -2.10
N GLU A 586 -2.19 22.75 -3.09
CA GLU A 586 -1.86 23.81 -4.06
C GLU A 586 -2.03 23.31 -5.50
N PRO A 587 -2.30 24.18 -6.48
CA PRO A 587 -2.31 23.82 -7.89
C PRO A 587 -0.96 23.25 -8.36
N ASP A 588 -1.01 22.29 -9.29
CA ASP A 588 0.15 21.63 -9.91
C ASP A 588 1.24 21.15 -8.92
N SER A 589 0.85 20.89 -7.67
CA SER A 589 1.72 20.45 -6.59
C SER A 589 1.29 19.08 -6.09
N TYR A 590 2.20 18.11 -6.17
CA TYR A 590 1.95 16.70 -5.93
C TYR A 590 2.66 16.25 -4.65
N PRO A 591 1.98 16.29 -3.49
CA PRO A 591 2.56 15.82 -2.23
C PRO A 591 2.79 14.31 -2.27
N GLN A 592 3.67 13.84 -1.39
CA GLN A 592 3.97 12.43 -1.17
C GLN A 592 3.52 12.05 0.25
N ASN A 593 3.62 10.77 0.63
CA ASN A 593 3.08 10.28 1.91
C ASN A 593 3.57 11.14 3.11
N PRO A 594 2.67 11.75 3.91
CA PRO A 594 3.04 12.55 5.05
C PRO A 594 3.84 11.74 6.07
N SER A 595 4.85 12.35 6.67
CA SER A 595 5.64 11.78 7.77
C SER A 595 5.43 12.65 9.01
N LEU A 596 4.70 12.13 10.00
CA LEU A 596 4.24 12.91 11.15
C LEU A 596 5.33 13.02 12.23
N PHE A 597 5.80 14.23 12.50
CA PHE A 597 6.79 14.49 13.55
C PHE A 597 6.20 15.29 14.72
N LEU A 598 6.16 14.66 15.89
CA LEU A 598 5.59 15.25 17.11
C LEU A 598 6.63 15.29 18.23
N THR A 599 6.74 16.45 18.87
CA THR A 599 7.52 16.63 20.09
C THR A 599 6.59 16.76 21.30
N GLN A 600 7.09 16.41 22.49
CA GLN A 600 6.46 16.77 23.75
C GLN A 600 7.35 17.81 24.42
N MET A 601 7.01 19.08 24.27
CA MET A 601 7.73 20.19 24.90
C MET A 601 7.50 20.19 26.41
N PRO A 602 8.56 20.12 27.24
CA PRO A 602 8.44 20.42 28.66
C PRO A 602 8.12 21.91 28.85
N TRP A 603 7.14 22.25 29.68
CA TRP A 603 6.63 23.61 29.91
C TRP A 603 7.71 24.69 30.07
N ARG A 604 8.84 24.36 30.72
CA ARG A 604 9.96 25.29 30.93
C ARG A 604 10.58 25.82 29.62
N LYS A 605 10.63 25.04 28.53
CA LYS A 605 11.10 25.55 27.23
C LYS A 605 10.02 26.39 26.53
N MET A 606 8.75 26.12 26.77
CA MET A 606 7.63 26.84 26.15
C MET A 606 7.50 28.29 26.63
N MET A 607 7.90 28.60 27.88
CA MET A 607 7.92 29.99 28.39
C MET A 607 8.85 30.91 27.58
N VAL A 608 9.91 30.38 26.95
CA VAL A 608 10.79 31.16 26.06
C VAL A 608 10.09 31.54 24.75
N MET A 609 9.15 30.72 24.26
CA MET A 609 8.31 31.07 23.10
C MET A 609 7.12 31.96 23.48
N LYS A 610 6.54 31.80 24.68
CA LYS A 610 5.40 32.62 25.16
C LYS A 610 5.76 34.10 25.38
N ALA A 611 7.04 34.47 25.23
CA ALA A 611 7.52 35.85 25.22
C ALA A 611 7.50 36.53 23.84
N LEU A 612 7.14 35.81 22.76
CA LEU A 612 7.19 36.31 21.37
C LEU A 612 5.91 36.14 20.56
N ASP A 613 4.88 35.45 21.07
CA ASP A 613 3.55 35.42 20.45
C ASP A 613 2.45 35.21 21.51
N VAL A 614 1.32 35.89 21.35
CA VAL A 614 0.28 36.02 22.39
C VAL A 614 -1.12 35.78 21.83
N SER A 615 -1.63 34.56 22.06
CA SER A 615 -3.07 34.31 22.10
C SER A 615 -3.40 33.25 23.16
N GLU A 616 -4.19 33.62 24.17
CA GLU A 616 -4.56 32.73 25.26
C GLU A 616 -5.88 32.01 24.99
N HIS A 617 -5.82 30.80 24.41
CA HIS A 617 -6.97 29.89 24.34
C HIS A 617 -6.60 28.39 24.38
N SER A 618 -5.71 28.01 25.30
CA SER A 618 -5.43 26.61 25.63
C SER A 618 -4.79 26.50 27.02
N LEU A 619 -5.58 26.14 28.04
CA LEU A 619 -5.13 26.17 29.46
C LEU A 619 -5.61 24.98 30.33
N LEU A 620 -6.30 23.97 29.77
CA LEU A 620 -7.04 22.97 30.56
C LEU A 620 -6.54 21.51 30.49
N THR A 621 -5.41 21.22 29.83
CA THR A 621 -4.93 19.82 29.67
C THR A 621 -3.46 19.56 30.00
N GLY A 622 -2.70 20.58 30.43
CA GLY A 622 -1.35 20.39 31.00
C GLY A 622 -0.25 19.86 30.06
N VAL A 623 -0.53 19.56 28.78
CA VAL A 623 0.48 19.15 27.79
C VAL A 623 0.14 19.74 26.42
N HIS A 624 0.95 20.71 25.97
CA HIS A 624 0.88 21.21 24.59
C HIS A 624 1.67 20.28 23.66
N VAL A 625 0.97 19.44 22.89
CA VAL A 625 1.57 18.69 21.79
C VAL A 625 1.70 19.64 20.59
N VAL A 626 2.86 20.28 20.49
CA VAL A 626 3.27 21.02 19.28
C VAL A 626 3.86 20.01 18.30
N GLY A 627 3.51 20.13 17.03
CA GLY A 627 3.75 19.06 16.06
C GLY A 627 3.66 19.51 14.62
N VAL A 628 4.38 18.82 13.75
CA VAL A 628 4.40 19.09 12.31
C VAL A 628 4.16 17.82 11.48
N VAL A 629 3.55 18.01 10.32
CA VAL A 629 3.53 17.03 9.24
C VAL A 629 4.63 17.43 8.26
N LEU A 630 5.52 16.49 7.93
CA LEU A 630 6.53 16.67 6.89
C LEU A 630 6.05 15.97 5.62
N SER A 631 6.16 16.60 4.46
CA SER A 631 5.84 15.96 3.17
C SER A 631 6.83 16.41 2.11
N VAL A 632 7.35 15.47 1.32
CA VAL A 632 7.98 15.84 0.04
C VAL A 632 6.86 16.25 -0.91
N VAL A 633 7.08 17.27 -1.73
CA VAL A 633 6.12 17.76 -2.74
C VAL A 633 6.88 18.00 -4.05
N VAL A 634 6.29 17.60 -5.16
CA VAL A 634 6.80 17.85 -6.52
C VAL A 634 5.96 18.94 -7.14
N SER A 635 6.60 20.01 -7.62
CA SER A 635 5.96 21.23 -8.14
C SER A 635 6.62 21.63 -9.47
N PRO A 636 6.31 20.93 -10.57
CA PRO A 636 6.98 21.09 -11.86
C PRO A 636 6.45 22.28 -12.67
N GLY A 637 5.82 23.27 -12.02
CA GLY A 637 5.28 24.46 -12.67
C GLY A 637 6.37 25.35 -13.25
N THR A 638 6.08 25.97 -14.41
CA THR A 638 7.04 26.83 -15.10
C THR A 638 7.50 27.99 -14.22
N GLY A 639 8.79 28.05 -13.91
CA GLY A 639 9.39 29.07 -13.04
C GLY A 639 9.34 28.76 -11.53
N GLN A 640 8.84 27.59 -11.13
CA GLN A 640 8.87 27.11 -9.75
C GLN A 640 10.11 26.22 -9.49
N LYS A 641 10.37 25.92 -8.21
CA LYS A 641 11.36 24.91 -7.81
C LYS A 641 10.78 23.52 -8.08
N PRO A 642 11.51 22.58 -8.73
CA PRO A 642 10.94 21.28 -9.12
C PRO A 642 10.38 20.45 -7.96
N ALA A 643 10.94 20.57 -6.77
CA ALA A 643 10.45 19.92 -5.56
C ALA A 643 10.80 20.69 -4.29
N TYR A 644 10.05 20.44 -3.22
CA TYR A 644 10.32 20.98 -1.89
C TYR A 644 9.87 20.03 -0.78
N LEU A 645 10.47 20.18 0.40
CA LEU A 645 10.00 19.58 1.64
C LEU A 645 9.07 20.56 2.36
N LEU A 646 7.79 20.24 2.41
CA LEU A 646 6.75 20.99 3.09
C LEU A 646 6.69 20.66 4.58
N ILE A 647 6.49 21.67 5.42
CA ILE A 647 6.27 21.54 6.86
C ILE A 647 4.93 22.20 7.22
N LEU A 648 3.95 21.40 7.61
CA LEU A 648 2.64 21.85 8.05
C LEU A 648 2.47 21.72 9.56
N ASN A 649 1.73 22.62 10.18
CA ASN A 649 1.28 22.54 11.57
C ASN A 649 0.27 21.38 11.72
N ALA A 650 0.58 20.39 12.56
CA ALA A 650 -0.27 19.21 12.74
C ALA A 650 -1.64 19.51 13.40
N LYS A 651 -1.85 20.72 13.93
CA LYS A 651 -3.14 21.16 14.50
C LYS A 651 -4.20 21.37 13.42
N ASP A 652 -3.86 22.01 12.31
CA ASP A 652 -4.82 22.61 11.37
C ASP A 652 -4.39 22.51 9.89
N LEU A 653 -3.21 21.95 9.62
CA LEU A 653 -2.55 21.90 8.30
C LEU A 653 -2.19 23.27 7.70
N SER A 654 -2.11 24.33 8.52
CA SER A 654 -1.46 25.58 8.10
C SER A 654 0.03 25.37 7.83
N GLU A 655 0.58 26.11 6.87
CA GLU A 655 1.99 26.01 6.51
C GLU A 655 2.91 26.73 7.50
N VAL A 656 4.06 26.14 7.78
CA VAL A 656 5.09 26.65 8.70
C VAL A 656 6.38 27.01 7.95
N ALA A 657 6.77 26.17 7.00
CA ALA A 657 7.97 26.37 6.18
C ALA A 657 7.99 25.44 4.95
N ARG A 658 8.84 25.75 3.98
CA ARG A 658 9.34 24.83 2.96
C ARG A 658 10.86 24.76 2.99
N ALA A 659 11.42 23.67 2.48
CA ALA A 659 12.84 23.56 2.14
C ALA A 659 12.95 23.08 0.68
N GLU A 660 13.23 24.02 -0.22
CA GLU A 660 13.11 23.88 -1.67
C GLU A 660 14.42 23.41 -2.31
N VAL A 661 14.35 22.64 -3.40
CA VAL A 661 15.52 22.13 -4.13
C VAL A 661 15.40 22.35 -5.64
N GLU A 662 16.54 22.56 -6.30
CA GLU A 662 16.62 22.82 -7.76
C GLU A 662 16.43 21.55 -8.64
N ILE A 663 16.09 20.41 -8.04
CA ILE A 663 16.11 19.09 -8.70
C ILE A 663 14.81 18.32 -8.45
N ASN A 664 14.34 17.58 -9.46
CA ASN A 664 13.15 16.74 -9.34
C ASN A 664 13.36 15.63 -8.29
N ILE A 665 12.28 15.21 -7.64
CA ILE A 665 12.24 14.08 -6.72
C ILE A 665 11.08 13.15 -7.17
N PRO A 666 11.34 11.88 -7.53
CA PRO A 666 10.30 10.94 -7.90
C PRO A 666 9.43 10.55 -6.70
N VAL A 667 8.38 9.76 -6.92
CA VAL A 667 7.50 9.25 -5.87
C VAL A 667 8.28 8.48 -4.80
N THR A 668 7.97 8.75 -3.53
CA THR A 668 8.40 7.92 -2.40
C THR A 668 7.19 7.40 -1.65
N PHE A 669 7.20 6.11 -1.28
CA PHE A 669 6.07 5.45 -0.63
C PHE A 669 6.12 5.69 0.88
N HIS A 670 7.09 5.11 1.59
CA HIS A 670 7.15 5.19 3.06
C HIS A 670 8.51 5.67 3.57
N GLY A 671 8.62 5.78 4.89
CA GLY A 671 9.78 6.33 5.57
C GLY A 671 9.52 6.66 7.02
N LEU A 672 10.53 7.24 7.68
CA LEU A 672 10.53 7.57 9.10
C LEU A 672 11.23 8.90 9.37
N PHE A 673 11.01 9.44 10.58
CA PHE A 673 11.84 10.52 11.12
C PHE A 673 12.74 9.98 12.23
N LYS A 674 14.05 9.96 11.99
CA LYS A 674 15.10 9.64 12.96
C LYS A 674 15.41 10.90 13.76
N LYS A 675 15.10 10.91 15.06
CA LYS A 675 15.52 11.98 15.99
C LYS A 675 17.05 11.93 16.18
N SER A 676 17.70 13.10 16.31
CA SER A 676 19.11 13.24 16.72
C SER A 676 19.27 14.27 17.85
#